data_AF-A0A378IGI4-F1
#
_entry.id   AF-A0A378IGI4-F1
#
_cell.length_a   1.000
_cell.length_b   1.000
_cell.length_c   1.000
_cell.angle_alpha   90.00
_cell.angle_beta   90.00
_cell.angle_gamma   90.00
#
_symmetry.space_group_name_H-M   'P 1'
#
loop_
_entity.id
_entity.type
_entity.pdbx_description
1 polymer ?
#
loop_
_entity_poly.entity_id
_entity_poly.type
_entity_poly.pdbx_seq_one_letter_code
_entity_poly.pdbx_strand_id
1 'polypeptide(L)'
;MMLTVSQLNEWLNICEQQPIVYSQALSKEQKAILQIESDIFLRCLKNIVAQNLLTPEQEIPELRLRVLLQQRALIIHMHSNDYTHHPHHPVNRLYLQIAQALAKPEEAVCAVLMPYIESLCRESYSLKAETEDDNGFFYPEHYLLKEKKLIPVAEIYAQALLNPSYLFDDFFSYHLNDYDRKNLKLIAEEACQNYLVALHEEHLLHQQNNLGHHLQILANALYDASVEAKGTEEDAHEDIAKAVKVFYEFWRRLPNNEEINQLTVPEWGRKNVTLKDYLLTLFVRYLDVDLLSDDERQRFTDTAIFPCAYQLSNALNEFLRRYSQLYRISINAIEPNSTSNYQELSELKVKALEALNFRGQIVTTTPTSSDFFRFILDTKELSFAERIQFISQLINTENDLWHFLVSVNDKKQQGLLQVTDYEELVKKVLYALTSKLTTITYQTVEKVIEPLSPENQMVLIELMPDYWLNVAHENSSKLKKITESFKSPAREQYILAVTKEAAARTLLSTDISTYYSLLKSCPEVLKAYLQLIRQKFPYDVDLIIKTTDVSSLHMLLRDWYEELRHWHSEREERNMEVRGLPFFGLFSNNVRILPPPSKVNIEPILSQIETWLKDQTLSQEEVIDFFENQTLVKNSATLSKWINFTVLAQLTPEKKLLEELNANFYELNDKLNAQRAPSGFLFFRDQSRYVAQMERLQEIRTNLLHFIADTDTSLNLHQLKDYFYQQIEEERNDLQRRYQAEESVFLRTLDSAIQIVQRYIDKQYPSLKQLMEKHSHSGLISSSNFSLKL
;
A
#
# COMPACT_ATOMS: atom_id res chain seq x y z
N MET A 1 -9.99 -26.37 39.41
CA MET A 1 -11.15 -25.74 40.09
C MET A 1 -12.08 -25.28 38.98
N MET A 2 -13.39 -25.49 39.08
CA MET A 2 -14.32 -24.98 38.04
C MET A 2 -14.76 -23.56 38.38
N LEU A 3 -14.77 -22.68 37.38
CA LEU A 3 -15.09 -21.27 37.55
C LEU A 3 -16.61 -21.09 37.70
N THR A 4 -17.03 -20.46 38.80
CA THR A 4 -18.46 -20.19 39.08
C THR A 4 -18.91 -18.86 38.48
N VAL A 5 -20.23 -18.72 38.28
CA VAL A 5 -20.87 -17.47 37.84
C VAL A 5 -20.55 -16.31 38.80
N SER A 6 -20.59 -16.54 40.11
CA SER A 6 -20.28 -15.52 41.12
C SER A 6 -18.84 -15.00 41.01
N GLN A 7 -17.86 -15.91 40.86
CA GLN A 7 -16.44 -15.54 40.74
C GLN A 7 -16.18 -14.72 39.47
N LEU A 8 -16.68 -15.16 38.31
CA LEU A 8 -16.48 -14.42 37.06
C LEU A 8 -17.16 -13.04 37.09
N ASN A 9 -18.32 -12.93 37.73
CA ASN A 9 -19.02 -11.65 37.87
C ASN A 9 -18.25 -10.67 38.77
N GLU A 10 -17.62 -11.16 39.85
CA GLU A 10 -16.72 -10.35 40.68
C GLU A 10 -15.53 -9.82 39.86
N TRP A 11 -14.86 -10.68 39.10
CA TRP A 11 -13.72 -10.27 38.27
C TRP A 11 -14.11 -9.29 37.17
N LEU A 12 -15.29 -9.45 36.56
CA LEU A 12 -15.84 -8.49 35.61
C LEU A 12 -16.04 -7.12 36.26
N ASN A 13 -16.65 -7.06 37.45
CA ASN A 13 -16.85 -5.80 38.17
C ASN A 13 -15.52 -5.11 38.51
N ILE A 14 -14.50 -5.88 38.90
CA ILE A 14 -13.15 -5.34 39.16
C ILE A 14 -12.55 -4.77 37.87
N CYS A 15 -12.64 -5.50 36.76
CA CYS A 15 -12.11 -5.08 35.46
C CYS A 15 -12.74 -3.75 34.98
N GLU A 16 -14.04 -3.55 35.18
CA GLU A 16 -14.74 -2.33 34.75
C GLU A 16 -14.36 -1.07 35.55
N GLN A 17 -13.92 -1.26 36.80
CA GLN A 17 -13.51 -0.15 37.67
C GLN A 17 -12.06 0.27 37.41
N GLN A 18 -11.27 -0.55 36.71
CA GLN A 18 -9.87 -0.25 36.44
C GLN A 18 -9.72 0.67 35.23
N PRO A 19 -8.94 1.77 35.34
CA PRO A 19 -8.70 2.66 34.21
C PRO A 19 -7.82 1.98 33.17
N ILE A 20 -8.18 2.15 31.89
CA ILE A 20 -7.35 1.72 30.77
C ILE A 20 -6.33 2.83 30.46
N VAL A 21 -5.05 2.49 30.52
CA VAL A 21 -3.94 3.42 30.24
C VAL A 21 -3.28 3.04 28.92
N TYR A 22 -3.69 3.72 27.84
CA TYR A 22 -3.07 3.55 26.53
C TYR A 22 -1.81 4.40 26.35
N SER A 23 -0.88 3.93 25.52
CA SER A 23 0.30 4.71 25.15
C SER A 23 -0.06 6.06 24.52
N GLN A 24 0.77 7.08 24.77
CA GLN A 24 0.62 8.40 24.16
C GLN A 24 0.90 8.38 22.66
N ALA A 25 1.66 7.40 22.16
CA ALA A 25 2.01 7.28 20.75
C ALA A 25 0.83 6.84 19.85
N LEU A 26 -0.26 6.31 20.44
CA LEU A 26 -1.44 5.91 19.68
C LEU A 26 -2.34 7.10 19.34
N SER A 27 -2.84 7.13 18.11
CA SER A 27 -3.82 8.12 17.64
C SER A 27 -5.17 7.96 18.35
N LYS A 28 -6.04 8.98 18.27
CA LYS A 28 -7.41 8.89 18.82
C LYS A 28 -8.23 7.77 18.18
N GLU A 29 -8.08 7.58 16.88
CA GLU A 29 -8.76 6.52 16.11
C GLU A 29 -8.29 5.13 16.54
N GLN A 30 -6.97 4.96 16.70
CA GLN A 30 -6.40 3.70 17.19
C GLN A 30 -6.90 3.36 18.59
N LYS A 31 -6.91 4.33 19.51
CA LYS A 31 -7.46 4.14 20.86
C LYS A 31 -8.94 3.77 20.83
N ALA A 32 -9.73 4.36 19.94
CA ALA A 32 -11.13 4.02 19.78
C ALA A 32 -11.34 2.58 19.32
N ILE A 33 -10.54 2.09 18.36
CA ILE A 33 -10.61 0.69 17.90
C ILE A 33 -10.24 -0.28 19.03
N LEU A 34 -9.16 0.00 19.78
CA LEU A 34 -8.74 -0.82 20.92
C LEU A 34 -9.78 -0.84 22.05
N GLN A 35 -10.49 0.28 22.26
CA GLN A 35 -11.59 0.35 23.22
C GLN A 35 -12.78 -0.51 22.76
N ILE A 36 -13.16 -0.42 21.48
CA ILE A 36 -14.25 -1.23 20.92
C ILE A 36 -13.92 -2.72 21.03
N GLU A 37 -12.66 -3.12 20.75
CA GLU A 37 -12.18 -4.50 20.97
C GLU A 37 -12.45 -4.95 22.41
N SER A 38 -12.01 -4.15 23.38
CA SER A 38 -12.18 -4.43 24.80
C SER A 38 -13.66 -4.58 25.18
N ASP A 39 -14.51 -3.68 24.67
CA ASP A 39 -15.95 -3.68 24.94
C ASP A 39 -16.65 -4.93 24.37
N ILE A 40 -16.25 -5.37 23.17
CA ILE A 40 -16.77 -6.59 22.54
C ILE A 40 -16.48 -7.81 23.42
N PHE A 41 -15.22 -7.99 23.84
CA PHE A 41 -14.81 -9.16 24.63
C PHE A 41 -15.39 -9.15 26.04
N LEU A 42 -15.44 -7.99 26.69
CA LEU A 42 -16.15 -7.82 27.96
C LEU A 42 -17.63 -8.16 27.82
N ARG A 43 -18.27 -7.75 26.72
CA ARG A 43 -19.67 -8.07 26.49
C ARG A 43 -19.90 -9.57 26.33
N CYS A 44 -19.00 -10.27 25.64
CA CYS A 44 -19.08 -11.72 25.50
C CYS A 44 -19.05 -12.41 26.87
N LEU A 45 -18.11 -12.04 27.75
CA LEU A 45 -18.03 -12.60 29.10
C LEU A 45 -19.28 -12.28 29.93
N LYS A 46 -19.79 -11.05 29.87
CA LYS A 46 -21.05 -10.68 30.54
C LYS A 46 -22.24 -11.51 30.06
N ASN A 47 -22.33 -11.77 28.77
CA ASN A 47 -23.42 -12.57 28.21
C ASN A 47 -23.28 -14.06 28.59
N ILE A 48 -22.06 -14.57 28.76
CA ILE A 48 -21.81 -15.90 29.35
C ILE A 48 -22.33 -15.97 30.79
N VAL A 49 -22.01 -14.96 31.61
CA VAL A 49 -22.51 -14.85 32.99
C VAL A 49 -24.04 -14.76 32.98
N ALA A 50 -24.61 -13.85 32.17
CA ALA A 50 -26.04 -13.57 32.11
C ALA A 50 -26.90 -14.80 31.79
N GLN A 51 -26.43 -15.65 30.87
CA GLN A 51 -27.13 -16.87 30.48
C GLN A 51 -27.14 -17.96 31.57
N ASN A 52 -26.29 -17.85 32.59
CA ASN A 52 -26.18 -18.80 33.71
C ASN A 52 -26.58 -18.18 35.07
N LEU A 53 -27.15 -16.97 35.09
CA LEU A 53 -27.45 -16.20 36.32
C LEU A 53 -28.48 -16.84 37.27
N LEU A 54 -29.25 -17.84 36.82
CA LEU A 54 -30.31 -18.44 37.64
C LEU A 54 -29.76 -19.17 38.88
N THR A 55 -28.46 -19.47 38.92
CA THR A 55 -27.77 -20.10 40.05
C THR A 55 -26.33 -19.57 40.16
N PRO A 56 -26.02 -18.66 41.10
CA PRO A 56 -24.68 -18.04 41.24
C PRO A 56 -23.52 -19.02 41.45
N GLU A 57 -23.81 -20.19 42.03
CA GLU A 57 -22.86 -21.28 42.26
C GLU A 57 -22.70 -22.20 41.03
N GLN A 58 -23.49 -21.99 39.97
CA GLN A 58 -23.40 -22.79 38.76
C GLN A 58 -22.03 -22.60 38.11
N GLU A 59 -21.46 -23.72 37.69
CA GLU A 59 -20.20 -23.76 36.96
C GLU A 59 -20.42 -23.26 35.53
N ILE A 60 -19.52 -22.40 35.07
CA ILE A 60 -19.50 -21.95 33.68
C ILE A 60 -18.88 -23.05 32.84
N PRO A 61 -19.49 -23.43 31.69
CA PRO A 61 -18.92 -24.44 30.81
C PRO A 61 -17.50 -24.08 30.35
N GLU A 62 -16.50 -24.85 30.78
CA GLU A 62 -15.07 -24.65 30.48
C GLU A 62 -14.80 -24.50 28.98
N LEU A 63 -15.42 -25.37 28.15
CA LEU A 63 -15.25 -25.36 26.70
C LEU A 63 -15.61 -23.99 26.10
N ARG A 64 -16.64 -23.32 26.64
CA ARG A 64 -17.11 -22.03 26.15
C ARG A 64 -16.10 -20.92 26.42
N LEU A 65 -15.52 -20.91 27.63
CA LEU A 65 -14.47 -19.97 27.99
C LEU A 65 -13.21 -20.21 27.17
N ARG A 66 -12.80 -21.47 26.97
CA ARG A 66 -11.63 -21.82 26.14
C ARG A 66 -11.78 -21.39 24.69
N VAL A 67 -12.96 -21.56 24.09
CA VAL A 67 -13.24 -21.06 22.73
C VAL A 67 -13.08 -19.55 22.67
N LEU A 68 -13.59 -18.82 23.66
CA LEU A 68 -13.46 -17.36 23.70
C LEU A 68 -12.00 -16.90 23.92
N LEU A 69 -11.24 -17.59 24.78
CA LEU A 69 -9.80 -17.35 24.95
C LEU A 69 -9.06 -17.54 23.61
N GLN A 70 -9.32 -18.65 22.91
CA GLN A 70 -8.71 -18.96 21.63
C GLN A 70 -9.04 -17.91 20.56
N GLN A 71 -10.31 -17.55 20.41
CA GLN A 71 -10.75 -16.55 19.44
C GLN A 71 -10.10 -15.20 19.71
N ARG A 72 -10.11 -14.75 20.97
CA ARG A 72 -9.47 -13.49 21.36
C ARG A 72 -7.96 -13.52 21.06
N ALA A 73 -7.28 -14.58 21.47
CA ALA A 73 -5.84 -14.71 21.27
C ALA A 73 -5.45 -14.61 19.79
N LEU A 74 -6.22 -15.23 18.89
CA LEU A 74 -5.98 -15.15 17.44
C LEU A 74 -6.20 -13.75 16.88
N ILE A 75 -7.14 -12.99 17.43
CA ILE A 75 -7.46 -11.63 16.96
C ILE A 75 -6.42 -10.63 17.44
N ILE A 76 -5.97 -10.71 18.69
CA ILE A 76 -5.05 -9.72 19.26
C ILE A 76 -3.57 -10.05 19.00
N HIS A 77 -3.29 -11.21 18.42
CA HIS A 77 -1.93 -11.71 18.19
C HIS A 77 -1.06 -10.65 17.49
N MET A 78 0.11 -10.35 18.07
CA MET A 78 1.07 -9.36 17.57
C MET A 78 0.58 -7.90 17.54
N HIS A 79 -0.65 -7.62 17.96
CA HIS A 79 -1.18 -6.26 18.03
C HIS A 79 -0.80 -5.57 19.33
N SER A 80 -1.08 -4.27 19.39
CA SER A 80 -0.77 -3.43 20.55
C SER A 80 -1.56 -3.83 21.81
N ASN A 81 -2.65 -4.60 21.70
CA ASN A 81 -3.43 -5.12 22.83
C ASN A 81 -3.13 -6.60 23.17
N ASP A 82 -2.13 -7.20 22.50
CA ASP A 82 -1.64 -8.55 22.82
C ASP A 82 -1.31 -8.69 24.32
N TYR A 83 -1.45 -9.90 24.87
CA TYR A 83 -1.19 -10.17 26.29
C TYR A 83 0.24 -9.79 26.72
N THR A 84 1.21 -9.98 25.84
CA THR A 84 2.61 -9.60 26.10
C THR A 84 2.87 -8.12 25.80
N HIS A 85 2.16 -7.50 24.85
CA HIS A 85 2.37 -6.08 24.53
C HIS A 85 1.63 -5.12 25.46
N HIS A 86 0.53 -5.53 26.08
CA HIS A 86 -0.22 -4.72 27.05
C HIS A 86 -0.64 -5.55 28.28
N PRO A 87 0.32 -6.09 29.05
CA PRO A 87 0.06 -7.06 30.11
C PRO A 87 -0.83 -6.51 31.24
N HIS A 88 -0.75 -5.21 31.52
CA HIS A 88 -1.57 -4.55 32.55
C HIS A 88 -2.92 -4.01 32.04
N HIS A 89 -3.31 -4.29 30.79
CA HIS A 89 -4.65 -3.93 30.32
C HIS A 89 -5.70 -4.70 31.17
N PRO A 90 -6.74 -4.04 31.73
CA PRO A 90 -7.73 -4.69 32.58
C PRO A 90 -8.35 -5.95 31.95
N VAL A 91 -8.71 -5.88 30.67
CA VAL A 91 -9.26 -7.04 29.93
C VAL A 91 -8.22 -8.16 29.77
N ASN A 92 -6.93 -7.83 29.54
CA ASN A 92 -5.88 -8.85 29.47
C ASN A 92 -5.69 -9.55 30.81
N ARG A 93 -5.74 -8.81 31.93
CA ARG A 93 -5.67 -9.37 33.28
C ARG A 93 -6.87 -10.25 33.61
N LEU A 94 -8.08 -9.84 33.22
CA LEU A 94 -9.29 -10.66 33.37
C LEU A 94 -9.16 -11.99 32.60
N TYR A 95 -8.73 -11.94 31.34
CA TYR A 95 -8.54 -13.15 30.53
C TYR A 95 -7.41 -14.04 31.06
N LEU A 96 -6.32 -13.46 31.58
CA LEU A 96 -5.26 -14.19 32.27
C LEU A 96 -5.79 -14.91 33.52
N GLN A 97 -6.60 -14.25 34.35
CA GLN A 97 -7.21 -14.86 35.54
C GLN A 97 -8.12 -16.03 35.15
N ILE A 98 -8.90 -15.89 34.07
CA ILE A 98 -9.71 -16.99 33.54
C ILE A 98 -8.80 -18.14 33.09
N ALA A 99 -7.73 -17.87 32.33
CA ALA A 99 -6.81 -18.91 31.89
C ALA A 99 -6.12 -19.63 33.06
N GLN A 100 -5.68 -18.90 34.09
CA GLN A 100 -5.10 -19.45 35.31
C GLN A 100 -6.09 -20.38 36.04
N ALA A 101 -7.37 -20.00 36.10
CA ALA A 101 -8.40 -20.82 36.73
C ALA A 101 -8.73 -22.10 35.93
N LEU A 102 -8.60 -22.05 34.61
CA LEU A 102 -8.92 -23.17 33.70
C LEU A 102 -7.75 -24.13 33.47
N ALA A 103 -6.50 -23.69 33.71
CA ALA A 103 -5.32 -24.49 33.47
C ALA A 103 -5.31 -25.77 34.32
N LYS A 104 -5.06 -26.90 33.67
CA LYS A 104 -4.91 -28.21 34.31
C LYS A 104 -3.50 -28.37 34.89
N PRO A 105 -3.26 -29.31 35.82
CA PRO A 105 -1.94 -29.51 36.43
C PRO A 105 -0.78 -29.70 35.45
N GLU A 106 -1.02 -30.32 34.29
CA GLU A 106 0.01 -30.57 33.27
C GLU A 106 0.00 -29.53 32.14
N GLU A 107 -0.92 -28.57 32.19
CA GLU A 107 -1.14 -27.59 31.13
C GLU A 107 -0.55 -26.23 31.55
N ALA A 108 0.24 -25.63 30.66
CA ALA A 108 0.80 -24.30 30.89
C ALA A 108 -0.29 -23.23 30.73
N VAL A 109 -0.39 -22.29 31.69
CA VAL A 109 -1.35 -21.19 31.65
C VAL A 109 -1.20 -20.36 30.37
N CYS A 110 0.03 -20.13 29.91
CA CYS A 110 0.30 -19.38 28.68
C CYS A 110 -0.31 -20.06 27.44
N ALA A 111 -0.34 -21.39 27.38
CA ALA A 111 -0.98 -22.16 26.31
C ALA A 111 -2.51 -22.19 26.43
N VAL A 112 -3.07 -22.02 27.64
CA VAL A 112 -4.53 -21.81 27.80
C VAL A 112 -4.93 -20.41 27.34
N LEU A 113 -4.16 -19.40 27.71
CA LEU A 113 -4.40 -18.00 27.39
C LEU A 113 -4.18 -17.69 25.90
N MET A 114 -3.12 -18.27 25.33
CA MET A 114 -2.68 -18.10 23.95
C MET A 114 -2.45 -19.48 23.32
N PRO A 115 -3.50 -20.15 22.81
CA PRO A 115 -3.40 -21.55 22.34
C PRO A 115 -2.49 -21.81 21.15
N TYR A 116 -1.99 -20.76 20.50
CA TYR A 116 -1.01 -20.87 19.43
C TYR A 116 0.44 -20.93 19.94
N ILE A 117 0.70 -20.76 21.24
CA ILE A 117 2.04 -20.87 21.82
C ILE A 117 2.46 -22.33 21.85
N GLU A 118 3.58 -22.62 21.21
CA GLU A 118 4.13 -23.96 21.12
C GLU A 118 5.30 -24.17 22.11
N SER A 119 6.18 -23.18 22.29
CA SER A 119 7.36 -23.30 23.15
C SER A 119 8.02 -21.95 23.48
N LEU A 120 9.16 -21.98 24.17
CA LEU A 120 10.06 -20.83 24.28
C LEU A 120 10.87 -20.65 22.97
N CYS A 121 11.51 -19.49 22.79
CA CYS A 121 12.40 -19.23 21.64
C CYS A 121 13.68 -20.11 21.62
N ARG A 122 13.85 -20.97 22.62
CA ARG A 122 14.89 -21.99 22.76
C ARG A 122 14.27 -23.33 23.17
N GLU A 123 15.07 -24.39 23.18
CA GLU A 123 14.65 -25.67 23.74
C GLU A 123 14.22 -25.52 25.20
N SER A 124 13.09 -26.13 25.54
CA SER A 124 12.44 -26.07 26.86
C SER A 124 12.13 -27.50 27.29
N TYR A 125 12.35 -27.81 28.56
CA TYR A 125 12.03 -29.11 29.13
C TYR A 125 10.54 -29.20 29.53
N SER A 126 9.96 -28.08 29.97
CA SER A 126 8.53 -27.97 30.30
C SER A 126 8.10 -26.52 30.20
N LEU A 127 7.20 -26.23 29.26
CA LEU A 127 6.65 -24.89 29.09
C LEU A 127 5.95 -24.41 30.38
N LYS A 128 5.28 -25.31 31.11
CA LYS A 128 4.61 -24.98 32.38
C LYS A 128 5.63 -24.58 33.45
N ALA A 129 6.59 -25.46 33.71
CA ALA A 129 7.56 -25.25 34.81
C ALA A 129 8.51 -24.06 34.55
N GLU A 130 8.70 -23.67 33.29
CA GLU A 130 9.54 -22.53 32.93
C GLU A 130 8.79 -21.20 32.79
N THR A 131 7.44 -21.22 32.73
CA THR A 131 6.64 -20.00 32.60
C THR A 131 5.84 -19.62 33.84
N GLU A 132 5.65 -20.55 34.76
CA GLU A 132 4.88 -20.33 35.98
C GLU A 132 5.80 -20.25 37.21
N ASP A 133 5.42 -19.42 38.19
CA ASP A 133 6.08 -19.39 39.50
C ASP A 133 5.73 -20.61 40.37
N ASP A 134 6.30 -20.68 41.58
CA ASP A 134 6.03 -21.75 42.55
C ASP A 134 4.53 -21.86 42.95
N ASN A 135 3.74 -20.81 42.72
CA ASN A 135 2.30 -20.78 42.98
C ASN A 135 1.46 -21.12 41.73
N GLY A 136 2.09 -21.40 40.59
CA GLY A 136 1.42 -21.70 39.32
C GLY A 136 0.95 -20.46 38.54
N PHE A 137 1.47 -19.27 38.85
CA PHE A 137 1.08 -18.03 38.16
C PHE A 137 2.01 -17.72 36.98
N PHE A 138 1.40 -17.46 35.82
CA PHE A 138 2.04 -16.90 34.64
C PHE A 138 1.98 -15.36 34.62
N TYR A 139 3.10 -14.71 34.30
CA TYR A 139 3.26 -13.26 34.23
C TYR A 139 3.63 -12.82 32.80
N PRO A 140 2.65 -12.45 31.94
CA PRO A 140 2.91 -12.06 30.54
C PRO A 140 3.90 -10.90 30.39
N GLU A 141 3.99 -10.02 31.39
CA GLU A 141 4.93 -8.90 31.46
C GLU A 141 6.41 -9.31 31.48
N HIS A 142 6.75 -10.59 31.69
CA HIS A 142 8.14 -11.06 31.66
C HIS A 142 8.53 -11.68 30.31
N TYR A 143 7.61 -11.66 29.35
CA TYR A 143 7.79 -12.26 28.04
C TYR A 143 7.54 -11.24 26.91
N LEU A 144 8.17 -11.53 25.77
CA LEU A 144 7.76 -11.02 24.46
C LEU A 144 7.30 -12.18 23.60
N LEU A 145 6.49 -11.87 22.60
CA LEU A 145 6.01 -12.85 21.64
C LEU A 145 6.81 -12.78 20.34
N LYS A 146 7.20 -13.95 19.83
CA LYS A 146 7.82 -14.13 18.52
C LYS A 146 7.17 -15.29 17.81
N GLU A 147 6.36 -14.99 16.81
CA GLU A 147 5.53 -16.01 16.13
C GLU A 147 4.76 -16.83 17.18
N LYS A 148 5.00 -18.14 17.25
CA LYS A 148 4.38 -19.07 18.21
C LYS A 148 5.23 -19.34 19.46
N LYS A 149 6.26 -18.53 19.70
CA LYS A 149 7.24 -18.76 20.77
C LYS A 149 7.33 -17.57 21.72
N LEU A 150 7.57 -17.86 23.00
CA LEU A 150 7.81 -16.85 24.01
C LEU A 150 9.31 -16.57 24.18
N ILE A 151 9.65 -15.29 24.27
CA ILE A 151 11.00 -14.80 24.55
C ILE A 151 11.08 -14.48 26.05
N PRO A 152 11.84 -15.23 26.87
CA PRO A 152 12.00 -14.97 28.30
C PRO A 152 12.97 -13.81 28.54
N VAL A 153 12.43 -12.63 28.86
CA VAL A 153 13.21 -11.38 28.94
C VAL A 153 14.26 -11.45 30.05
N ALA A 154 13.86 -11.95 31.23
CA ALA A 154 14.75 -12.04 32.39
C ALA A 154 15.96 -12.96 32.14
N GLU A 155 15.71 -14.08 31.47
CA GLU A 155 16.77 -15.01 31.10
C GLU A 155 17.73 -14.40 30.07
N ILE A 156 17.20 -13.79 29.01
CA ILE A 156 18.04 -13.14 27.99
C ILE A 156 18.89 -12.05 28.62
N TYR A 157 18.33 -11.23 29.50
CA TYR A 157 19.09 -10.20 30.19
C TYR A 157 20.17 -10.82 31.10
N ALA A 158 19.88 -11.92 31.79
CA ALA A 158 20.85 -12.61 32.63
C ALA A 158 21.98 -13.25 31.82
N GLN A 159 21.67 -13.91 30.70
CA GLN A 159 22.67 -14.52 29.83
C GLN A 159 23.52 -13.47 29.12
N ALA A 160 22.90 -12.38 28.66
CA ALA A 160 23.62 -11.31 28.00
C ALA A 160 24.56 -10.56 28.95
N LEU A 161 24.23 -10.47 30.26
CA LEU A 161 25.16 -9.95 31.28
C LEU A 161 26.43 -10.81 31.39
N LEU A 162 26.32 -12.12 31.23
CA LEU A 162 27.46 -13.04 31.28
C LEU A 162 28.28 -12.98 30.00
N ASN A 163 27.61 -12.90 28.85
CA ASN A 163 28.25 -12.76 27.56
C ASN A 163 27.35 -11.93 26.61
N PRO A 164 27.70 -10.66 26.34
CA PRO A 164 26.87 -9.77 25.52
C PRO A 164 26.60 -10.30 24.10
N SER A 165 27.48 -11.16 23.57
CA SER A 165 27.30 -11.78 22.26
C SER A 165 26.00 -12.60 22.12
N TYR A 166 25.42 -13.12 23.22
CA TYR A 166 24.12 -13.81 23.17
C TYR A 166 22.98 -12.95 22.60
N LEU A 167 23.09 -11.63 22.73
CA LEU A 167 22.09 -10.70 22.24
C LEU A 167 22.46 -10.09 20.88
N PHE A 168 23.75 -9.80 20.67
CA PHE A 168 24.22 -8.99 19.54
C PHE A 168 24.81 -9.79 18.38
N ASP A 169 25.25 -11.04 18.60
CA ASP A 169 25.79 -11.90 17.54
C ASP A 169 24.74 -12.92 17.08
N ASP A 170 24.77 -13.28 15.79
CA ASP A 170 23.74 -14.13 15.17
C ASP A 170 23.90 -15.64 15.44
N PHE A 171 24.99 -16.04 16.08
CA PHE A 171 25.39 -17.45 16.24
C PHE A 171 24.78 -18.16 17.47
N PHE A 172 23.96 -17.47 18.28
CA PHE A 172 23.47 -17.98 19.57
C PHE A 172 22.03 -18.52 19.53
N SER A 173 21.72 -19.38 20.50
CA SER A 173 20.55 -20.27 20.57
C SER A 173 19.17 -19.59 20.52
N TYR A 174 19.08 -18.29 20.81
CA TYR A 174 17.80 -17.56 20.85
C TYR A 174 17.34 -17.06 19.48
N HIS A 175 18.22 -17.08 18.45
CA HIS A 175 17.96 -16.65 17.08
C HIS A 175 17.15 -15.34 16.96
N LEU A 176 17.45 -14.34 17.80
CA LEU A 176 16.71 -13.08 17.87
C LEU A 176 16.96 -12.25 16.61
N ASN A 177 15.90 -11.75 15.98
CA ASN A 177 16.03 -10.84 14.85
C ASN A 177 16.09 -9.37 15.34
N ASP A 178 16.34 -8.44 14.42
CA ASP A 178 16.47 -7.01 14.78
C ASP A 178 15.19 -6.41 15.38
N TYR A 179 14.03 -6.94 15.01
CA TYR A 179 12.75 -6.54 15.59
C TYR A 179 12.63 -7.00 17.06
N ASP A 180 13.01 -8.25 17.36
CA ASP A 180 13.04 -8.81 18.71
C ASP A 180 13.99 -8.00 19.60
N ARG A 181 15.19 -7.71 19.11
CA ARG A 181 16.20 -6.90 19.82
C ARG A 181 15.70 -5.48 20.09
N LYS A 182 15.01 -4.87 19.12
CA LYS A 182 14.39 -3.56 19.28
C LYS A 182 13.29 -3.58 20.35
N ASN A 183 12.45 -4.60 20.35
CA ASN A 183 11.39 -4.74 21.35
C ASN A 183 11.98 -4.96 22.74
N LEU A 184 12.99 -5.82 22.89
CA LEU A 184 13.72 -6.01 24.15
C LEU A 184 14.30 -4.70 24.69
N LYS A 185 14.71 -3.78 23.82
CA LYS A 185 15.22 -2.46 24.22
C LYS A 185 14.12 -1.53 24.74
N LEU A 186 12.92 -1.60 24.17
CA LEU A 186 11.83 -0.66 24.42
C LEU A 186 10.79 -1.18 25.44
N ILE A 187 10.90 -2.45 25.82
CA ILE A 187 9.90 -3.20 26.56
C ILE A 187 9.44 -2.56 27.87
N ALA A 188 10.35 -1.99 28.66
CA ALA A 188 10.05 -1.18 29.84
C ALA A 188 10.79 0.17 29.76
N GLU A 189 10.73 0.78 28.57
CA GLU A 189 11.18 2.15 28.31
C GLU A 189 12.65 2.39 28.73
N GLU A 190 12.89 3.44 29.52
CA GLU A 190 14.21 3.96 29.84
C GLU A 190 15.09 2.95 30.58
N ALA A 191 14.54 2.15 31.50
CA ALA A 191 15.33 1.22 32.31
C ALA A 191 15.95 0.11 31.44
N CYS A 192 15.15 -0.51 30.58
CA CYS A 192 15.61 -1.51 29.60
C CYS A 192 16.54 -0.90 28.56
N GLN A 193 16.24 0.30 28.08
CA GLN A 193 17.08 1.00 27.13
C GLN A 193 18.48 1.28 27.71
N ASN A 194 18.56 1.80 28.94
CA ASN A 194 19.82 2.11 29.61
C ASN A 194 20.65 0.84 29.81
N TYR A 195 20.01 -0.25 30.26
CA TYR A 195 20.69 -1.54 30.40
C TYR A 195 21.25 -2.05 29.07
N LEU A 196 20.45 -2.07 28.00
CA LEU A 196 20.91 -2.58 26.70
C LEU A 196 21.93 -1.68 26.01
N VAL A 197 21.88 -0.36 26.23
CA VAL A 197 22.92 0.56 25.71
C VAL A 197 24.25 0.28 26.41
N ALA A 198 24.26 0.22 27.75
CA ALA A 198 25.47 -0.11 28.51
C ALA A 198 26.00 -1.51 28.15
N LEU A 199 25.10 -2.47 27.92
CA LEU A 199 25.47 -3.81 27.49
C LEU A 199 26.07 -3.83 26.08
N HIS A 200 25.57 -2.99 25.17
CA HIS A 200 26.12 -2.85 23.84
C HIS A 200 27.52 -2.23 23.86
N GLU A 201 27.76 -1.24 24.73
CA GLU A 201 29.11 -0.70 24.95
C GLU A 201 30.06 -1.78 25.45
N GLU A 202 29.63 -2.62 26.39
CA GLU A 202 30.40 -3.77 26.87
C GLU A 202 30.66 -4.80 25.76
N HIS A 203 29.68 -5.06 24.89
CA HIS A 203 29.87 -5.91 23.71
C HIS A 203 30.91 -5.35 22.73
N LEU A 204 30.86 -4.03 22.45
CA LEU A 204 31.86 -3.38 21.60
C LEU A 204 33.25 -3.44 22.23
N LEU A 205 33.37 -3.33 23.56
CA LEU A 205 34.62 -3.58 24.28
C LEU A 205 35.11 -5.01 24.05
N HIS A 206 34.24 -6.03 24.10
CA HIS A 206 34.63 -7.43 23.89
C HIS A 206 35.13 -7.71 22.47
N GLN A 207 34.77 -6.88 21.49
CA GLN A 207 35.24 -6.97 20.10
C GLN A 207 36.54 -6.17 19.82
N GLN A 208 37.03 -5.40 20.79
CA GLN A 208 38.28 -4.65 20.62
C GLN A 208 39.51 -5.56 20.69
N ASN A 209 40.65 -5.06 20.22
CA ASN A 209 41.94 -5.75 20.25
C ASN A 209 42.52 -5.80 21.69
N ASN A 210 41.90 -6.60 22.56
CA ASN A 210 42.25 -6.78 23.97
C ASN A 210 42.47 -8.26 24.33
N LEU A 211 42.99 -8.50 25.53
CA LEU A 211 43.34 -9.83 26.01
C LEU A 211 42.13 -10.76 26.09
N GLY A 212 40.99 -10.28 26.59
CA GLY A 212 39.77 -11.07 26.65
C GLY A 212 39.34 -11.59 25.28
N HIS A 213 39.36 -10.72 24.26
CA HIS A 213 39.03 -11.07 22.87
C HIS A 213 39.95 -12.15 22.30
N HIS A 214 41.27 -11.97 22.45
CA HIS A 214 42.26 -12.96 21.99
C HIS A 214 42.16 -14.28 22.74
N LEU A 215 41.87 -14.25 24.05
CA LEU A 215 41.63 -15.46 24.85
C LEU A 215 40.38 -16.20 24.38
N GLN A 216 39.34 -15.47 23.98
CA GLN A 216 38.10 -16.05 23.46
C GLN A 216 38.33 -16.71 22.10
N ILE A 217 39.10 -16.08 21.20
CA ILE A 217 39.52 -16.69 19.92
C ILE A 217 40.29 -17.98 20.19
N LEU A 218 41.23 -17.97 21.14
CA LEU A 218 42.00 -19.15 21.51
C LEU A 218 41.10 -20.25 22.09
N ALA A 219 40.17 -19.90 22.99
CA ALA A 219 39.23 -20.86 23.59
C ALA A 219 38.32 -21.51 22.53
N ASN A 220 37.80 -20.72 21.59
CA ASN A 220 36.98 -21.22 20.48
C ASN A 220 37.79 -22.15 19.56
N ALA A 221 39.02 -21.77 19.20
CA ALA A 221 39.88 -22.61 18.37
C ALA A 221 40.21 -23.95 19.06
N LEU A 222 40.43 -23.94 20.38
CA LEU A 222 40.62 -25.16 21.17
C LEU A 222 39.37 -26.04 21.23
N TYR A 223 38.18 -25.43 21.29
CA TYR A 223 36.91 -26.16 21.26
C TYR A 223 36.67 -26.79 19.89
N ASP A 224 36.82 -26.02 18.81
CA ASP A 224 36.60 -26.48 17.44
C ASP A 224 37.54 -27.64 17.06
N ALA A 225 38.80 -27.55 17.49
CA ALA A 225 39.80 -28.59 17.31
C ALA A 225 39.63 -29.79 18.28
N SER A 226 38.70 -29.74 19.22
CA SER A 226 38.43 -30.88 20.10
C SER A 226 37.57 -31.95 19.40
N VAL A 227 37.72 -33.20 19.87
CA VAL A 227 36.90 -34.35 19.41
C VAL A 227 35.41 -34.13 19.68
N GLU A 228 35.05 -33.32 20.68
CA GLU A 228 33.67 -32.99 21.02
C GLU A 228 32.97 -32.14 19.95
N ALA A 229 33.73 -31.35 19.18
CA ALA A 229 33.18 -30.48 18.13
C ALA A 229 33.35 -31.10 16.73
N LYS A 230 34.52 -30.91 16.11
CA LYS A 230 34.78 -31.32 14.71
C LYS A 230 36.18 -31.89 14.48
N GLY A 231 37.08 -31.80 15.46
CA GLY A 231 38.49 -32.15 15.29
C GLY A 231 38.74 -33.66 15.22
N THR A 232 39.60 -34.08 14.28
CA THR A 232 40.31 -35.37 14.33
C THR A 232 41.65 -35.16 15.05
N GLU A 233 42.24 -36.20 15.65
CA GLU A 233 43.54 -36.04 16.37
C GLU A 233 44.66 -35.50 15.47
N GLU A 234 44.58 -35.71 14.15
CA GLU A 234 45.58 -35.31 13.16
C GLU A 234 45.45 -33.82 12.76
N ASP A 235 44.24 -33.34 12.45
CA ASP A 235 44.00 -31.95 12.04
C ASP A 235 44.01 -30.96 13.23
N ALA A 236 43.57 -31.42 14.40
CA ALA A 236 43.48 -30.62 15.61
C ALA A 236 44.82 -30.05 16.06
N HIS A 237 45.93 -30.77 15.83
CA HIS A 237 47.24 -30.32 16.31
C HIS A 237 47.74 -29.07 15.58
N GLU A 238 47.59 -29.03 14.25
CA GLU A 238 48.07 -27.90 13.42
C GLU A 238 47.21 -26.64 13.66
N ASP A 239 45.89 -26.79 13.73
CA ASP A 239 44.97 -25.68 13.97
C ASP A 239 45.16 -25.08 15.37
N ILE A 240 45.33 -25.92 16.40
CA ILE A 240 45.63 -25.44 17.76
C ILE A 240 47.00 -24.75 17.77
N ALA A 241 48.03 -25.33 17.13
CA ALA A 241 49.36 -24.72 17.11
C ALA A 241 49.37 -23.33 16.46
N LYS A 242 48.62 -23.16 15.37
CA LYS A 242 48.44 -21.87 14.72
C LYS A 242 47.73 -20.86 15.63
N ALA A 243 46.64 -21.26 16.27
CA ALA A 243 45.90 -20.39 17.19
C ALA A 243 46.75 -19.98 18.41
N VAL A 244 47.47 -20.93 18.99
CA VAL A 244 48.38 -20.71 20.12
C VAL A 244 49.51 -19.75 19.74
N LYS A 245 50.09 -19.88 18.54
CA LYS A 245 51.13 -18.97 18.03
C LYS A 245 50.62 -17.54 17.89
N VAL A 246 49.44 -17.36 17.26
CA VAL A 246 48.82 -16.03 17.12
C VAL A 246 48.56 -15.39 18.48
N PHE A 247 47.98 -16.16 19.41
CA PHE A 247 47.74 -15.67 20.77
C PHE A 247 49.03 -15.32 21.51
N TYR A 248 50.07 -16.14 21.39
CA TYR A 248 51.35 -15.92 22.05
C TYR A 248 52.07 -14.65 21.58
N GLU A 249 52.04 -14.36 20.28
CA GLU A 249 52.56 -13.11 19.73
C GLU A 249 51.84 -11.88 20.27
N PHE A 250 50.53 -11.98 20.49
CA PHE A 250 49.75 -10.94 21.17
C PHE A 250 50.13 -10.84 22.66
N TRP A 251 50.14 -11.98 23.37
CA TRP A 251 50.44 -12.08 24.80
C TRP A 251 51.78 -11.44 25.18
N ARG A 252 52.82 -11.65 24.38
CA ARG A 252 54.16 -11.06 24.60
C ARG A 252 54.22 -9.54 24.40
N ARG A 253 53.26 -8.95 23.71
CA ARG A 253 53.18 -7.50 23.47
C ARG A 253 52.36 -6.77 24.52
N LEU A 254 51.69 -7.49 25.42
CA LEU A 254 50.95 -6.89 26.51
C LEU A 254 51.90 -6.28 27.56
N PRO A 255 51.51 -5.16 28.19
CA PRO A 255 52.23 -4.66 29.35
C PRO A 255 52.13 -5.68 30.50
N ASN A 256 53.20 -5.77 31.31
CA ASN A 256 53.18 -6.61 32.51
C ASN A 256 52.06 -6.14 33.45
N ASN A 257 51.06 -7.00 33.66
CA ASN A 257 49.96 -6.75 34.58
C ASN A 257 49.99 -7.82 35.69
N GLU A 258 50.34 -7.39 36.90
CA GLU A 258 50.48 -8.29 38.05
C GLU A 258 49.15 -8.92 38.49
N GLU A 259 48.02 -8.28 38.21
CA GLU A 259 46.69 -8.78 38.58
C GLU A 259 46.34 -10.06 37.79
N ILE A 260 46.75 -10.15 36.52
CA ILE A 260 46.52 -11.35 35.68
C ILE A 260 47.21 -12.58 36.29
N ASN A 261 48.39 -12.38 36.88
CA ASN A 261 49.20 -13.46 37.44
C ASN A 261 48.58 -14.10 38.69
N GLN A 262 47.54 -13.49 39.27
CA GLN A 262 46.90 -13.95 40.50
C GLN A 262 45.49 -14.52 40.25
N LEU A 263 44.96 -14.43 39.02
CA LEU A 263 43.63 -14.94 38.69
C LEU A 263 43.61 -16.47 38.76
N THR A 264 42.67 -17.03 39.49
CA THR A 264 42.49 -18.49 39.66
C THR A 264 41.03 -18.91 39.46
N VAL A 265 40.79 -20.16 39.05
CA VAL A 265 39.45 -20.72 38.85
C VAL A 265 39.32 -21.97 39.73
N PRO A 266 38.57 -21.93 40.86
CA PRO A 266 38.54 -23.03 41.82
C PRO A 266 37.89 -24.34 41.32
N GLU A 267 37.12 -24.29 40.23
CA GLU A 267 36.26 -25.40 39.77
C GLU A 267 36.83 -26.20 38.59
N TRP A 268 37.95 -25.75 38.00
CA TRP A 268 38.60 -26.42 36.88
C TRP A 268 40.04 -26.78 37.26
N GLY A 269 40.42 -28.06 37.13
CA GLY A 269 41.78 -28.53 37.42
C GLY A 269 42.13 -28.67 38.91
N ARG A 270 43.37 -28.30 39.27
CA ARG A 270 43.89 -28.35 40.65
C ARG A 270 43.61 -27.01 41.36
N LYS A 271 43.45 -27.05 42.70
CA LYS A 271 43.37 -25.82 43.51
C LYS A 271 44.62 -24.96 43.29
N ASN A 272 44.42 -23.65 43.14
CA ASN A 272 45.45 -22.60 43.00
C ASN A 272 46.18 -22.55 41.64
N VAL A 273 45.61 -23.12 40.58
CA VAL A 273 46.16 -22.96 39.22
C VAL A 273 45.71 -21.61 38.64
N THR A 274 46.66 -20.86 38.08
CA THR A 274 46.43 -19.52 37.54
C THR A 274 46.15 -19.54 36.04
N LEU A 275 45.57 -18.45 35.49
CA LEU A 275 45.40 -18.29 34.03
C LEU A 275 46.73 -18.49 33.27
N LYS A 276 47.82 -17.98 33.84
CA LYS A 276 49.16 -18.09 33.25
C LYS A 276 49.63 -19.54 33.13
N ASP A 277 49.27 -20.39 34.10
CA ASP A 277 49.65 -21.81 34.08
C ASP A 277 48.90 -22.59 32.99
N TYR A 278 47.62 -22.27 32.77
CA TYR A 278 46.83 -22.80 31.67
C TYR A 278 47.40 -22.40 30.30
N LEU A 279 47.77 -21.12 30.14
CA LEU A 279 48.39 -20.62 28.92
C LEU A 279 49.79 -21.21 28.69
N LEU A 280 50.60 -21.35 29.75
CA LEU A 280 51.92 -21.96 29.68
C LEU A 280 51.86 -23.41 29.20
N THR A 281 50.84 -24.16 29.65
CA THR A 281 50.59 -25.54 29.20
C THR A 281 50.34 -25.61 27.69
N LEU A 282 49.63 -24.62 27.12
CA LEU A 282 49.42 -24.51 25.68
C LEU A 282 50.72 -24.11 24.95
N PHE A 283 51.44 -23.13 25.47
CA PHE A 283 52.66 -22.62 24.85
C PHE A 283 53.75 -23.69 24.75
N VAL A 284 53.99 -24.45 25.83
CA VAL A 284 55.02 -25.50 25.84
C VAL A 284 54.70 -26.64 24.88
N ARG A 285 53.43 -26.95 24.70
CA ARG A 285 53.01 -28.09 23.88
C ARG A 285 53.02 -27.79 22.39
N TYR A 286 52.73 -26.56 22.00
CA TYR A 286 52.42 -26.22 20.61
C TYR A 286 53.35 -25.16 19.99
N LEU A 287 54.26 -24.56 20.75
CA LEU A 287 55.29 -23.66 20.23
C LEU A 287 56.66 -24.35 20.19
N ASP A 288 57.48 -23.96 19.22
CA ASP A 288 58.88 -24.38 19.18
C ASP A 288 59.61 -23.97 20.47
N VAL A 289 60.46 -24.87 20.98
CA VAL A 289 61.17 -24.72 22.26
C VAL A 289 61.99 -23.40 22.33
N ASP A 290 62.44 -22.92 21.17
CA ASP A 290 63.23 -21.69 21.03
C ASP A 290 62.40 -20.40 21.15
N LEU A 291 61.07 -20.48 21.08
CA LEU A 291 60.16 -19.34 21.21
C LEU A 291 59.82 -19.00 22.66
N LEU A 292 60.06 -19.91 23.61
CA LEU A 292 59.78 -19.75 25.04
C LEU A 292 60.97 -19.12 25.78
N SER A 293 60.71 -18.30 26.79
CA SER A 293 61.77 -17.78 27.67
C SER A 293 62.29 -18.86 28.63
N ASP A 294 63.51 -18.70 29.13
CA ASP A 294 64.11 -19.62 30.12
C ASP A 294 63.25 -19.78 31.38
N ASP A 295 62.61 -18.70 31.84
CA ASP A 295 61.72 -18.70 33.01
C ASP A 295 60.41 -19.48 32.76
N GLU A 296 59.85 -19.40 31.55
CA GLU A 296 58.66 -20.17 31.14
C GLU A 296 58.98 -21.67 31.04
N ARG A 297 60.18 -22.01 30.52
CA ARG A 297 60.67 -23.39 30.45
C ARG A 297 60.81 -24.02 31.84
N GLN A 298 61.31 -23.28 32.82
CA GLN A 298 61.53 -23.77 34.18
C GLN A 298 60.23 -23.91 34.99
N ARG A 299 59.22 -23.07 34.77
CA ARG A 299 57.94 -23.12 35.50
C ARG A 299 57.01 -24.26 35.08
N PHE A 300 57.10 -24.73 33.85
CA PHE A 300 56.25 -25.82 33.35
C PHE A 300 56.51 -27.16 34.08
N THR A 301 57.74 -27.39 34.53
CA THR A 301 58.15 -28.68 35.13
C THR A 301 57.42 -28.98 36.45
N ASP A 302 56.82 -27.96 37.08
CA ASP A 302 56.13 -28.06 38.37
C ASP A 302 54.59 -28.17 38.26
N THR A 303 54.01 -27.96 37.06
CA THR A 303 52.55 -27.78 36.91
C THR A 303 51.90 -28.88 36.07
N ALA A 304 51.24 -29.83 36.74
CA ALA A 304 50.61 -30.98 36.07
C ALA A 304 49.16 -30.70 35.62
N ILE A 305 48.97 -29.86 34.60
CA ILE A 305 47.69 -29.66 33.91
C ILE A 305 47.60 -30.65 32.75
N PHE A 306 46.51 -31.42 32.67
CA PHE A 306 46.28 -32.35 31.56
C PHE A 306 45.89 -31.58 30.30
N PRO A 307 46.60 -31.76 29.16
CA PRO A 307 46.44 -30.88 28.02
C PRO A 307 45.29 -31.33 27.10
N CYS A 308 44.07 -31.45 27.64
CA CYS A 308 42.88 -31.73 26.83
C CYS A 308 42.34 -30.41 26.25
N ALA A 309 42.23 -30.30 24.92
CA ALA A 309 41.80 -29.07 24.25
C ALA A 309 40.42 -28.59 24.73
N TYR A 310 39.46 -29.52 24.88
CA TYR A 310 38.13 -29.22 25.44
C TYR A 310 38.19 -28.70 26.88
N GLN A 311 38.97 -29.33 27.76
CA GLN A 311 39.12 -28.89 29.15
C GLN A 311 39.82 -27.53 29.26
N LEU A 312 40.82 -27.29 28.43
CA LEU A 312 41.53 -26.01 28.38
C LEU A 312 40.62 -24.91 27.83
N SER A 313 39.87 -25.18 26.76
CA SER A 313 38.85 -24.26 26.24
C SER A 313 37.85 -23.85 27.32
N ASN A 314 37.25 -24.83 28.02
CA ASN A 314 36.29 -24.55 29.08
C ASN A 314 36.91 -23.77 30.25
N ALA A 315 38.16 -24.09 30.63
CA ALA A 315 38.86 -23.34 31.66
C ALA A 315 39.09 -21.87 31.24
N LEU A 316 39.54 -21.62 30.01
CA LEU A 316 39.72 -20.26 29.49
C LEU A 316 38.40 -19.50 29.42
N ASN A 317 37.31 -20.13 28.97
CA ASN A 317 35.98 -19.55 28.97
C ASN A 317 35.50 -19.20 30.39
N GLU A 318 35.85 -20.00 31.41
CA GLU A 318 35.55 -19.67 32.79
C GLU A 318 36.37 -18.50 33.35
N PHE A 319 37.63 -18.35 32.93
CA PHE A 319 38.40 -17.14 33.25
C PHE A 319 37.73 -15.89 32.65
N LEU A 320 37.30 -15.96 31.39
CA LEU A 320 36.59 -14.86 30.73
C LEU A 320 35.26 -14.52 31.42
N ARG A 321 34.50 -15.54 31.85
CA ARG A 321 33.23 -15.36 32.57
C ARG A 321 33.41 -14.73 33.95
N ARG A 322 34.44 -15.14 34.70
CA ARG A 322 34.68 -14.67 36.08
C ARG A 322 35.39 -13.33 36.14
N TYR A 323 36.25 -13.03 35.18
CA TYR A 323 37.15 -11.89 35.21
C TYR A 323 36.96 -11.00 33.98
N SER A 324 35.84 -10.28 33.92
CA SER A 324 35.51 -9.36 32.81
C SER A 324 36.56 -8.28 32.56
N GLN A 325 37.35 -7.93 33.58
CA GLN A 325 38.50 -7.02 33.46
C GLN A 325 39.53 -7.43 32.40
N LEU A 326 39.59 -8.72 32.01
CA LEU A 326 40.46 -9.21 30.94
C LEU A 326 40.16 -8.54 29.59
N TYR A 327 38.91 -8.14 29.32
CA TYR A 327 38.52 -7.43 28.10
C TYR A 327 38.99 -5.95 28.05
N ARG A 328 39.56 -5.42 29.14
CA ARG A 328 40.07 -4.04 29.20
C ARG A 328 41.59 -3.95 29.01
N ILE A 329 42.26 -5.08 28.95
CA ILE A 329 43.72 -5.17 28.86
C ILE A 329 44.11 -5.15 27.38
N SER A 330 44.59 -4.01 26.89
CA SER A 330 44.98 -3.82 25.48
C SER A 330 46.46 -3.48 25.34
N ILE A 331 47.00 -3.63 24.13
CA ILE A 331 48.39 -3.27 23.80
C ILE A 331 48.59 -1.74 23.82
N ASN A 332 47.54 -0.97 23.52
CA ASN A 332 47.55 0.49 23.46
C ASN A 332 46.83 1.04 24.69
N ALA A 333 47.54 1.16 25.82
CA ALA A 333 46.97 1.73 27.04
C ALA A 333 46.47 3.17 26.78
N ILE A 334 45.15 3.34 26.69
CA ILE A 334 44.49 4.64 26.77
C ILE A 334 43.43 4.55 27.88
N GLU A 335 43.73 5.29 28.95
CA GLU A 335 42.94 5.65 30.14
C GLU A 335 42.52 4.55 31.15
N PRO A 336 43.11 4.56 32.36
CA PRO A 336 42.76 3.67 33.48
C PRO A 336 41.48 4.07 34.24
N ASN A 337 40.60 4.90 33.65
CA ASN A 337 39.45 5.45 34.36
C ASN A 337 38.11 4.76 34.09
N SER A 338 38.06 3.67 33.32
CA SER A 338 36.88 2.80 33.32
C SER A 338 36.95 1.84 34.51
N THR A 339 36.53 2.32 35.67
CA THR A 339 36.22 1.44 36.82
C THR A 339 35.18 0.40 36.40
N SER A 340 35.15 -0.75 37.07
CA SER A 340 34.29 -1.89 36.73
C SER A 340 32.80 -1.48 36.63
N ASN A 341 32.31 -1.27 35.40
CA ASN A 341 30.88 -1.14 35.08
C ASN A 341 30.07 -2.41 35.38
N TYR A 342 30.67 -3.53 35.80
CA TYR A 342 29.90 -4.76 36.04
C TYR A 342 28.90 -4.62 37.21
N GLN A 343 29.29 -3.92 38.28
CA GLN A 343 28.36 -3.58 39.37
C GLN A 343 27.24 -2.67 38.86
N GLU A 344 27.57 -1.67 38.04
CA GLU A 344 26.59 -0.78 37.41
C GLU A 344 25.67 -1.52 36.42
N LEU A 345 26.18 -2.43 35.59
CA LEU A 345 25.42 -3.26 34.66
C LEU A 345 24.48 -4.22 35.41
N SER A 346 24.94 -4.80 36.52
CA SER A 346 24.10 -5.66 37.37
C SER A 346 22.96 -4.85 38.00
N GLU A 347 23.24 -3.64 38.50
CA GLU A 347 22.22 -2.72 39.03
C GLU A 347 21.24 -2.27 37.94
N LEU A 348 21.72 -1.94 36.73
CA LEU A 348 20.90 -1.59 35.58
C LEU A 348 20.00 -2.76 35.16
N LYS A 349 20.53 -3.99 35.17
CA LYS A 349 19.74 -5.20 34.93
C LYS A 349 18.62 -5.34 35.96
N VAL A 350 18.93 -5.21 37.26
CA VAL A 350 17.92 -5.29 38.33
C VAL A 350 16.82 -4.25 38.12
N LYS A 351 17.19 -2.98 37.88
CA LYS A 351 16.25 -1.91 37.56
C LYS A 351 15.39 -2.22 36.33
N ALA A 352 16.00 -2.77 35.27
CA ALA A 352 15.30 -3.15 34.05
C ALA A 352 14.28 -4.28 34.30
N LEU A 353 14.63 -5.29 35.09
CA LEU A 353 13.72 -6.39 35.45
C LEU A 353 12.60 -5.93 36.39
N GLU A 354 12.89 -5.07 37.36
CA GLU A 354 11.87 -4.46 38.22
C GLU A 354 10.88 -3.62 37.41
N ALA A 355 11.36 -2.87 36.41
CA ALA A 355 10.54 -2.04 35.55
C ALA A 355 9.54 -2.85 34.70
N LEU A 356 9.83 -4.12 34.39
CA LEU A 356 8.89 -5.00 33.67
C LEU A 356 7.55 -5.15 34.41
N ASN A 357 7.55 -5.13 35.74
CA ASN A 357 6.35 -5.32 36.57
C ASN A 357 5.36 -4.15 36.50
N PHE A 358 5.78 -3.01 35.95
CA PHE A 358 4.97 -1.79 35.86
C PHE A 358 4.95 -1.22 34.44
N ARG A 359 5.39 -2.01 33.45
CA ARG A 359 5.61 -1.52 32.09
C ARG A 359 4.29 -1.14 31.41
N GLY A 360 4.36 -0.13 30.55
CA GLY A 360 3.24 0.32 29.72
C GLY A 360 2.98 -0.60 28.51
N GLN A 361 2.21 -0.06 27.57
CA GLN A 361 1.88 -0.71 26.32
C GLN A 361 3.03 -0.58 25.30
N ILE A 362 3.42 -1.69 24.68
CA ILE A 362 4.30 -1.71 23.51
C ILE A 362 3.45 -1.43 22.27
N VAL A 363 3.75 -0.33 21.57
CA VAL A 363 3.01 0.08 20.38
C VAL A 363 3.56 -0.64 19.15
N THR A 364 2.75 -1.53 18.59
CA THR A 364 3.04 -2.28 17.36
C THR A 364 1.98 -1.97 16.29
N THR A 365 1.51 -2.98 15.57
CA THR A 365 0.35 -2.85 14.69
C THR A 365 -0.91 -2.69 15.54
N THR A 366 -1.87 -1.92 15.03
CA THR A 366 -3.23 -1.88 15.57
C THR A 366 -4.11 -2.82 14.76
N PRO A 367 -5.03 -3.54 15.41
CA PRO A 367 -5.95 -4.41 14.69
C PRO A 367 -6.80 -3.59 13.72
N THR A 368 -7.18 -4.19 12.60
CA THR A 368 -8.08 -3.55 11.64
C THR A 368 -9.53 -3.87 11.98
N SER A 369 -10.47 -3.02 11.58
CA SER A 369 -11.91 -3.29 11.73
C SER A 369 -12.31 -4.65 11.10
N SER A 370 -11.60 -5.05 10.03
CA SER A 370 -11.82 -6.31 9.32
C SER A 370 -11.62 -7.54 10.20
N ASP A 371 -10.63 -7.52 11.10
CA ASP A 371 -10.31 -8.64 11.99
C ASP A 371 -11.48 -8.92 12.96
N PHE A 372 -12.17 -7.86 13.37
CA PHE A 372 -13.30 -7.93 14.29
C PHE A 372 -14.62 -8.30 13.63
N PHE A 373 -14.85 -7.96 12.36
CA PHE A 373 -16.12 -8.30 11.70
C PHE A 373 -16.35 -9.80 11.67
N ARG A 374 -15.33 -10.58 11.30
CA ARG A 374 -15.42 -12.05 11.28
C ARG A 374 -15.72 -12.61 12.67
N PHE A 375 -15.04 -12.09 13.69
CA PHE A 375 -15.32 -12.46 15.07
C PHE A 375 -16.76 -12.18 15.47
N ILE A 376 -17.23 -10.92 15.30
CA ILE A 376 -18.59 -10.54 15.68
C ILE A 376 -19.64 -11.40 14.98
N LEU A 377 -19.39 -11.77 13.71
CA LEU A 377 -20.27 -12.66 12.94
C LEU A 377 -20.29 -14.10 13.49
N ASP A 378 -19.17 -14.62 13.97
CA ASP A 378 -19.06 -16.00 14.47
C ASP A 378 -19.45 -16.17 15.95
N THR A 379 -19.42 -15.10 16.73
CA THR A 379 -19.53 -15.16 18.20
C THR A 379 -20.97 -15.31 18.69
N LYS A 380 -21.30 -16.50 19.21
CA LYS A 380 -22.67 -16.86 19.69
C LYS A 380 -23.10 -16.08 20.93
N GLU A 381 -22.15 -15.54 21.66
CA GLU A 381 -22.37 -14.75 22.88
C GLU A 381 -23.01 -13.40 22.59
N LEU A 382 -22.88 -12.89 21.36
CA LEU A 382 -23.42 -11.59 20.96
C LEU A 382 -24.84 -11.75 20.38
N SER A 383 -25.78 -11.01 20.97
CA SER A 383 -27.13 -10.87 20.44
C SER A 383 -27.14 -10.11 19.12
N PHE A 384 -28.25 -10.21 18.38
CA PHE A 384 -28.42 -9.50 17.11
C PHE A 384 -28.27 -7.98 17.26
N ALA A 385 -28.82 -7.39 18.33
CA ALA A 385 -28.71 -5.96 18.60
C ALA A 385 -27.26 -5.52 18.89
N GLU A 386 -26.52 -6.31 19.68
CA GLU A 386 -25.11 -6.02 20.00
C GLU A 386 -24.22 -6.14 18.76
N ARG A 387 -24.49 -7.10 17.87
CA ARG A 387 -23.79 -7.21 16.58
C ARG A 387 -23.94 -5.94 15.76
N ILE A 388 -25.16 -5.42 15.62
CA ILE A 388 -25.42 -4.16 14.90
C ILE A 388 -24.65 -3.01 15.56
N GLN A 389 -24.70 -2.92 16.89
CA GLN A 389 -24.03 -1.85 17.64
C GLN A 389 -22.52 -1.86 17.40
N PHE A 390 -21.84 -2.99 17.61
CA PHE A 390 -20.39 -3.07 17.46
C PHE A 390 -19.93 -2.90 16.01
N ILE A 391 -20.64 -3.51 15.04
CA ILE A 391 -20.29 -3.36 13.62
C ILE A 391 -20.41 -1.89 13.19
N SER A 392 -21.47 -1.18 13.59
CA SER A 392 -21.67 0.23 13.24
C SER A 392 -20.66 1.19 13.91
N GLN A 393 -20.14 0.82 15.08
CA GLN A 393 -19.06 1.55 15.75
C GLN A 393 -17.70 1.35 15.04
N LEU A 394 -17.42 0.14 14.56
CA LEU A 394 -16.20 -0.19 13.83
C LEU A 394 -16.16 0.44 12.44
N ILE A 395 -17.31 0.59 11.78
CA ILE A 395 -17.38 1.21 10.45
C ILE A 395 -17.25 2.72 10.58
N ASN A 396 -16.06 3.24 10.27
CA ASN A 396 -15.79 4.68 10.23
C ASN A 396 -15.44 5.17 8.83
N THR A 397 -14.98 4.28 7.97
CA THR A 397 -14.64 4.55 6.58
C THR A 397 -15.45 3.68 5.62
N GLU A 398 -15.44 4.07 4.36
CA GLU A 398 -16.05 3.31 3.26
C GLU A 398 -15.39 1.94 3.09
N ASN A 399 -14.09 1.88 3.36
CA ASN A 399 -13.31 0.64 3.30
C ASN A 399 -13.73 -0.34 4.42
N ASP A 400 -14.03 0.16 5.62
CA ASP A 400 -14.57 -0.68 6.70
C ASP A 400 -15.91 -1.29 6.31
N LEU A 401 -16.80 -0.49 5.69
CA LEU A 401 -18.09 -0.97 5.20
C LEU A 401 -17.90 -2.08 4.16
N TRP A 402 -16.98 -1.90 3.21
CA TRP A 402 -16.66 -2.93 2.22
C TRP A 402 -16.12 -4.21 2.88
N HIS A 403 -15.16 -4.11 3.81
CA HIS A 403 -14.62 -5.27 4.54
C HIS A 403 -15.69 -6.02 5.34
N PHE A 404 -16.64 -5.30 5.95
CA PHE A 404 -17.79 -5.90 6.61
C PHE A 404 -18.65 -6.71 5.62
N LEU A 405 -18.99 -6.13 4.46
CA LEU A 405 -19.81 -6.80 3.46
C LEU A 405 -19.12 -8.04 2.85
N VAL A 406 -17.82 -7.95 2.59
CA VAL A 406 -17.00 -9.11 2.18
C VAL A 406 -17.04 -10.20 3.24
N SER A 407 -16.86 -9.84 4.52
CA SER A 407 -16.92 -10.80 5.63
C SER A 407 -18.28 -11.49 5.73
N VAL A 408 -19.38 -10.77 5.49
CA VAL A 408 -20.73 -11.36 5.43
C VAL A 408 -20.87 -12.30 4.23
N ASN A 409 -20.38 -11.92 3.06
CA ASN A 409 -20.48 -12.74 1.86
C ASN A 409 -19.66 -14.04 1.96
N ASP A 410 -18.43 -13.96 2.49
CA ASP A 410 -17.58 -15.12 2.81
C ASP A 410 -18.34 -16.11 3.70
N LYS A 411 -19.06 -15.61 4.71
CA LYS A 411 -19.85 -16.43 5.63
C LYS A 411 -21.08 -17.06 4.98
N LYS A 412 -21.76 -16.33 4.09
CA LYS A 412 -22.88 -16.89 3.30
C LYS A 412 -22.41 -18.04 2.41
N GLN A 413 -21.25 -17.92 1.77
CA GLN A 413 -20.70 -18.94 0.87
C GLN A 413 -20.26 -20.21 1.63
N GLN A 414 -19.81 -20.09 2.88
CA GLN A 414 -19.39 -21.23 3.70
C GLN A 414 -20.56 -22.14 4.15
N GLY A 415 -21.82 -21.76 3.88
CA GLY A 415 -22.99 -22.63 4.12
C GLY A 415 -23.23 -22.99 5.60
N LEU A 416 -22.63 -22.25 6.53
CA LEU A 416 -22.76 -22.49 7.97
C LEU A 416 -24.21 -22.22 8.41
N LEU A 417 -24.81 -23.21 9.09
CA LEU A 417 -26.17 -23.20 9.63
C LEU A 417 -26.56 -21.82 10.21
N GLN A 418 -27.64 -21.27 9.65
CA GLN A 418 -28.20 -19.93 9.87
C GLN A 418 -28.54 -19.66 11.35
N VAL A 419 -27.57 -19.17 12.14
CA VAL A 419 -27.87 -18.53 13.44
C VAL A 419 -28.22 -17.06 13.25
N THR A 420 -27.75 -16.44 12.17
CA THR A 420 -27.91 -15.01 11.90
C THR A 420 -28.53 -14.82 10.51
N ASP A 421 -29.65 -14.09 10.46
CA ASP A 421 -30.14 -13.54 9.19
C ASP A 421 -29.20 -12.43 8.75
N TYR A 422 -28.24 -12.80 7.89
CA TYR A 422 -27.22 -11.88 7.41
C TYR A 422 -27.79 -10.77 6.52
N GLU A 423 -28.91 -11.00 5.83
CA GLU A 423 -29.55 -9.95 5.03
C GLU A 423 -30.16 -8.90 5.94
N GLU A 424 -30.90 -9.32 6.97
CA GLU A 424 -31.47 -8.41 7.96
C GLU A 424 -30.36 -7.72 8.79
N LEU A 425 -29.25 -8.39 9.08
CA LEU A 425 -28.11 -7.77 9.78
C LEU A 425 -27.52 -6.63 8.95
N VAL A 426 -27.23 -6.87 7.67
CA VAL A 426 -26.69 -5.85 6.76
C VAL A 426 -27.67 -4.68 6.67
N LYS A 427 -28.97 -4.95 6.51
CA LYS A 427 -30.02 -3.93 6.49
C LYS A 427 -29.99 -3.03 7.73
N LYS A 428 -29.95 -3.63 8.92
CA LYS A 428 -29.96 -2.88 10.19
C LYS A 428 -28.66 -2.11 10.42
N VAL A 429 -27.52 -2.64 9.98
CA VAL A 429 -26.25 -1.92 10.01
C VAL A 429 -26.28 -0.71 9.08
N LEU A 430 -26.83 -0.84 7.86
CA LEU A 430 -26.99 0.31 6.96
C LEU A 430 -27.86 1.42 7.57
N TYR A 431 -28.98 1.07 8.23
CA TYR A 431 -29.79 2.03 8.98
C TYR A 431 -29.03 2.67 10.15
N ALA A 432 -28.19 1.91 10.86
CA ALA A 432 -27.36 2.47 11.93
C ALA A 432 -26.28 3.44 11.40
N LEU A 433 -25.89 3.31 10.13
CA LEU A 433 -24.85 4.11 9.49
C LEU A 433 -25.38 5.33 8.75
N THR A 434 -26.69 5.61 8.73
CA THR A 434 -27.29 6.66 7.89
C THR A 434 -26.56 8.01 7.98
N SER A 435 -26.13 8.45 9.17
CA SER A 435 -25.39 9.70 9.34
C SER A 435 -23.96 9.70 8.78
N LYS A 436 -23.35 8.52 8.59
CA LYS A 436 -21.99 8.31 8.06
C LYS A 436 -21.98 8.04 6.55
N LEU A 437 -23.11 7.64 5.96
CA LEU A 437 -23.19 7.27 4.55
C LEU A 437 -23.08 8.47 3.58
N THR A 438 -23.27 9.70 4.05
CA THR A 438 -23.23 10.91 3.20
C THR A 438 -21.83 11.27 2.69
N THR A 439 -20.77 10.67 3.23
CA THR A 439 -19.38 10.96 2.86
C THR A 439 -18.76 9.96 1.90
N ILE A 440 -19.52 8.96 1.41
CA ILE A 440 -18.97 7.87 0.59
C ILE A 440 -18.59 8.36 -0.81
N THR A 441 -17.34 8.18 -1.22
CA THR A 441 -16.84 8.49 -2.56
C THR A 441 -17.41 7.53 -3.62
N TYR A 442 -17.49 8.05 -4.85
CA TYR A 442 -17.95 7.28 -6.02
C TYR A 442 -17.24 5.93 -6.19
N GLN A 443 -15.91 5.90 -6.05
CA GLN A 443 -15.09 4.71 -6.35
C GLN A 443 -15.36 3.55 -5.39
N THR A 444 -15.83 3.83 -4.18
CA THR A 444 -16.11 2.80 -3.17
C THR A 444 -17.56 2.36 -3.20
N VAL A 445 -18.50 3.24 -3.60
CA VAL A 445 -19.92 2.86 -3.73
C VAL A 445 -20.12 1.69 -4.69
N GLU A 446 -19.42 1.67 -5.83
CA GLU A 446 -19.46 0.55 -6.78
C GLU A 446 -19.08 -0.78 -6.10
N LYS A 447 -17.98 -0.78 -5.33
CA LYS A 447 -17.50 -1.94 -4.57
C LYS A 447 -18.45 -2.35 -3.44
N VAL A 448 -19.20 -1.41 -2.87
CA VAL A 448 -20.19 -1.66 -1.81
C VAL A 448 -21.48 -2.24 -2.38
N ILE A 449 -21.92 -1.82 -3.58
CA ILE A 449 -23.17 -2.29 -4.22
C ILE A 449 -23.07 -3.76 -4.64
N GLU A 450 -21.94 -4.18 -5.21
CA GLU A 450 -21.74 -5.52 -5.78
C GLU A 450 -22.08 -6.67 -4.80
N PRO A 451 -21.57 -6.70 -3.55
CA PRO A 451 -21.85 -7.76 -2.59
C PRO A 451 -23.26 -7.72 -1.98
N LEU A 452 -24.03 -6.64 -2.18
CA LEU A 452 -25.37 -6.51 -1.59
C LEU A 452 -26.43 -7.33 -2.37
N SER A 453 -27.43 -7.79 -1.63
CA SER A 453 -28.68 -8.32 -2.20
C SER A 453 -29.53 -7.19 -2.80
N PRO A 454 -30.46 -7.48 -3.73
CA PRO A 454 -31.34 -6.45 -4.29
C PRO A 454 -32.12 -5.67 -3.22
N GLU A 455 -32.54 -6.33 -2.14
CA GLU A 455 -33.25 -5.68 -1.02
C GLU A 455 -32.35 -4.71 -0.25
N ASN A 456 -31.11 -5.10 0.04
CA ASN A 456 -30.16 -4.23 0.73
C ASN A 456 -29.61 -3.11 -0.17
N GLN A 457 -29.54 -3.33 -1.48
CA GLN A 457 -29.29 -2.27 -2.45
C GLN A 457 -30.40 -1.22 -2.43
N MET A 458 -31.68 -1.63 -2.36
CA MET A 458 -32.80 -0.68 -2.21
C MET A 458 -32.71 0.14 -0.93
N VAL A 459 -32.34 -0.47 0.19
CA VAL A 459 -32.15 0.25 1.47
C VAL A 459 -31.02 1.29 1.34
N LEU A 460 -29.90 0.92 0.73
CA LEU A 460 -28.81 1.87 0.46
C LEU A 460 -29.29 3.04 -0.43
N ILE A 461 -30.13 2.76 -1.43
CA ILE A 461 -30.72 3.79 -2.29
C ILE A 461 -31.57 4.78 -1.47
N GLU A 462 -32.44 4.26 -0.60
CA GLU A 462 -33.34 5.07 0.23
C GLU A 462 -32.63 5.94 1.25
N LEU A 463 -31.47 5.49 1.75
CA LEU A 463 -30.71 6.21 2.78
C LEU A 463 -29.87 7.36 2.25
N MET A 464 -29.66 7.45 0.92
CA MET A 464 -28.75 8.42 0.31
C MET A 464 -29.38 9.19 -0.88
N PRO A 465 -30.60 9.72 -0.79
CA PRO A 465 -31.33 10.28 -1.93
C PRO A 465 -30.57 11.42 -2.64
N ASP A 466 -29.97 12.34 -1.88
CA ASP A 466 -29.20 13.47 -2.42
C ASP A 466 -27.92 13.03 -3.12
N TYR A 467 -27.28 11.98 -2.60
CA TYR A 467 -26.07 11.42 -3.19
C TYR A 467 -26.33 10.88 -4.59
N TRP A 468 -27.43 10.15 -4.78
CA TRP A 468 -27.79 9.57 -6.07
C TRP A 468 -28.08 10.63 -7.13
N LEU A 469 -28.67 11.75 -6.73
CA LEU A 469 -28.89 12.90 -7.62
C LEU A 469 -27.57 13.60 -7.98
N ASN A 470 -26.63 13.74 -7.04
CA ASN A 470 -25.31 14.30 -7.32
C ASN A 470 -24.46 13.37 -8.21
N VAL A 471 -24.55 12.06 -7.99
CA VAL A 471 -23.94 11.07 -8.88
C VAL A 471 -24.51 11.22 -10.30
N ALA A 472 -25.84 11.42 -10.45
CA ALA A 472 -26.51 11.76 -11.71
C ALA A 472 -25.93 13.00 -12.41
N HIS A 473 -25.52 14.00 -11.63
CA HIS A 473 -24.95 15.26 -12.11
C HIS A 473 -23.48 15.15 -12.56
N GLU A 474 -22.62 14.38 -11.88
CA GLU A 474 -21.17 14.58 -11.98
C GLU A 474 -20.40 13.72 -13.01
N ASN A 475 -20.91 12.59 -13.53
CA ASN A 475 -20.14 11.78 -14.51
C ASN A 475 -21.01 10.81 -15.35
N SER A 476 -21.18 11.05 -16.66
CA SER A 476 -22.03 10.21 -17.53
C SER A 476 -21.57 8.75 -17.70
N SER A 477 -20.27 8.47 -17.86
CA SER A 477 -19.76 7.11 -18.12
C SER A 477 -19.69 6.22 -16.88
N LYS A 478 -19.45 6.83 -15.73
CA LYS A 478 -19.41 6.20 -14.40
C LYS A 478 -20.80 5.80 -13.91
N LEU A 479 -21.83 6.57 -14.28
CA LEU A 479 -23.20 6.30 -13.88
C LEU A 479 -23.82 5.07 -14.53
N LYS A 480 -23.46 4.82 -15.80
CA LYS A 480 -23.84 3.60 -16.52
C LYS A 480 -23.40 2.37 -15.74
N LYS A 481 -22.14 2.33 -15.28
CA LYS A 481 -21.60 1.25 -14.44
C LYS A 481 -22.32 1.09 -13.09
N ILE A 482 -22.62 2.19 -12.38
CA ILE A 482 -23.39 2.11 -11.13
C ILE A 482 -24.80 1.58 -11.38
N THR A 483 -25.47 2.07 -12.43
CA THR A 483 -26.82 1.64 -12.80
C THR A 483 -26.84 0.16 -13.19
N GLU A 484 -25.80 -0.31 -13.88
CA GLU A 484 -25.58 -1.71 -14.23
C GLU A 484 -25.22 -2.58 -13.01
N SER A 485 -24.59 -2.00 -11.99
CA SER A 485 -24.25 -2.68 -10.73
C SER A 485 -25.49 -2.96 -9.85
N PHE A 486 -26.56 -2.17 -10.01
CA PHE A 486 -27.82 -2.43 -9.33
C PHE A 486 -28.56 -3.61 -9.96
N LYS A 487 -28.89 -4.60 -9.12
CA LYS A 487 -29.66 -5.78 -9.50
C LYS A 487 -31.14 -5.40 -9.56
N SER A 488 -31.94 -6.02 -10.44
CA SER A 488 -33.41 -5.87 -10.37
C SER A 488 -33.92 -6.56 -9.09
N PRO A 489 -34.83 -5.93 -8.30
CA PRO A 489 -35.58 -4.69 -8.54
C PRO A 489 -34.91 -3.37 -8.06
N ALA A 490 -33.73 -3.40 -7.43
CA ALA A 490 -33.06 -2.20 -6.92
C ALA A 490 -32.77 -1.13 -7.98
N ARG A 491 -32.47 -1.55 -9.22
CA ARG A 491 -32.29 -0.63 -10.35
C ARG A 491 -33.52 0.23 -10.63
N GLU A 492 -34.72 -0.35 -10.53
CA GLU A 492 -35.98 0.38 -10.72
C GLU A 492 -36.21 1.37 -9.58
N GLN A 493 -35.88 0.97 -8.34
CA GLN A 493 -35.97 1.84 -7.17
C GLN A 493 -34.98 3.01 -7.25
N TYR A 494 -33.77 2.80 -7.77
CA TYR A 494 -32.79 3.86 -8.04
C TYR A 494 -33.36 4.90 -9.01
N ILE A 495 -33.87 4.45 -10.16
CA ILE A 495 -34.50 5.33 -11.17
C ILE A 495 -35.64 6.12 -10.53
N LEU A 496 -36.49 5.46 -9.75
CA LEU A 496 -37.62 6.10 -9.08
C LEU A 496 -37.18 7.14 -8.04
N ALA A 497 -36.17 6.82 -7.22
CA ALA A 497 -35.66 7.68 -6.16
C ALA A 497 -35.05 8.98 -6.74
N VAL A 498 -34.16 8.86 -7.72
CA VAL A 498 -33.54 10.01 -8.38
C VAL A 498 -34.59 10.86 -9.10
N THR A 499 -35.54 10.20 -9.79
CA THR A 499 -36.64 10.89 -10.48
C THR A 499 -37.50 11.70 -9.51
N LYS A 500 -37.90 11.10 -8.38
CA LYS A 500 -38.72 11.77 -7.37
C LYS A 500 -38.00 12.94 -6.73
N GLU A 501 -36.72 12.78 -6.39
CA GLU A 501 -35.93 13.84 -5.77
C GLU A 501 -35.69 15.00 -6.74
N ALA A 502 -35.27 14.71 -7.98
CA ALA A 502 -35.13 15.73 -9.02
C ALA A 502 -36.44 16.49 -9.24
N ALA A 503 -37.55 15.77 -9.39
CA ALA A 503 -38.84 16.39 -9.61
C ALA A 503 -39.33 17.20 -8.40
N ALA A 504 -39.10 16.73 -7.17
CA ALA A 504 -39.43 17.48 -5.95
C ALA A 504 -38.67 18.82 -5.92
N ARG A 505 -37.38 18.82 -6.27
CA ARG A 505 -36.58 20.05 -6.33
C ARG A 505 -37.00 20.96 -7.49
N THR A 506 -37.30 20.41 -8.68
CA THR A 506 -37.85 21.18 -9.80
C THR A 506 -39.17 21.86 -9.43
N LEU A 507 -40.02 21.17 -8.65
CA LEU A 507 -41.29 21.73 -8.19
C LEU A 507 -41.11 22.88 -7.20
N LEU A 508 -39.99 22.92 -6.47
CA LEU A 508 -39.66 23.99 -5.53
C LEU A 508 -39.00 25.18 -6.21
N SER A 509 -38.14 24.97 -7.21
CA SER A 509 -37.35 26.04 -7.86
C SER A 509 -37.86 26.47 -9.24
N THR A 510 -38.79 25.73 -9.85
CA THR A 510 -39.24 25.89 -11.25
C THR A 510 -38.11 25.83 -12.30
N ASP A 511 -36.93 25.32 -11.94
CA ASP A 511 -35.76 25.29 -12.81
C ASP A 511 -35.67 23.99 -13.62
N ILE A 512 -36.60 23.83 -14.56
CA ILE A 512 -36.71 22.64 -15.42
C ILE A 512 -35.45 22.48 -16.29
N SER A 513 -34.85 23.60 -16.73
CA SER A 513 -33.67 23.62 -17.60
C SER A 513 -32.45 23.00 -16.94
N THR A 514 -32.20 23.36 -15.67
CA THR A 514 -31.08 22.79 -14.90
C THR A 514 -31.25 21.28 -14.77
N TYR A 515 -32.36 20.79 -14.23
CA TYR A 515 -32.54 19.33 -14.03
C TYR A 515 -32.64 18.54 -15.34
N TYR A 516 -33.16 19.13 -16.43
CA TYR A 516 -33.10 18.53 -17.76
C TYR A 516 -31.65 18.34 -18.23
N SER A 517 -30.81 19.37 -18.09
CA SER A 517 -29.38 19.29 -18.41
C SER A 517 -28.66 18.24 -17.56
N LEU A 518 -28.97 18.18 -16.26
CA LEU A 518 -28.38 17.20 -15.33
C LEU A 518 -28.72 15.77 -15.68
N LEU A 519 -29.98 15.50 -16.05
CA LEU A 519 -30.46 14.14 -16.30
C LEU A 519 -30.28 13.71 -17.76
N LYS A 520 -29.89 14.61 -18.68
CA LYS A 520 -29.70 14.30 -20.12
C LYS A 520 -28.72 13.13 -20.36
N SER A 521 -27.77 12.95 -19.46
CA SER A 521 -26.78 11.85 -19.44
C SER A 521 -27.36 10.48 -19.04
N CYS A 522 -28.58 10.44 -18.51
CA CYS A 522 -29.22 9.25 -17.93
C CYS A 522 -30.59 9.00 -18.60
N PRO A 523 -30.66 8.38 -19.80
CA PRO A 523 -31.88 8.33 -20.60
C PRO A 523 -33.09 7.69 -19.88
N GLU A 524 -32.84 6.67 -19.07
CA GLU A 524 -33.87 5.96 -18.29
C GLU A 524 -34.49 6.86 -17.21
N VAL A 525 -33.65 7.60 -16.47
CA VAL A 525 -34.07 8.55 -15.43
C VAL A 525 -34.71 9.79 -16.05
N LEU A 526 -34.13 10.33 -17.12
CA LEU A 526 -34.67 11.48 -17.85
C LEU A 526 -36.07 11.19 -18.38
N LYS A 527 -36.28 10.01 -18.96
CA LYS A 527 -37.60 9.60 -19.47
C LYS A 527 -38.64 9.58 -18.36
N ALA A 528 -38.33 8.99 -17.21
CA ALA A 528 -39.22 8.94 -16.06
C ALA A 528 -39.48 10.34 -15.47
N TYR A 529 -38.44 11.16 -15.33
CA TYR A 529 -38.52 12.56 -14.89
C TYR A 529 -39.38 13.42 -15.80
N LEU A 530 -39.15 13.36 -17.12
CA LEU A 530 -39.92 14.11 -18.10
C LEU A 530 -41.39 13.68 -18.10
N GLN A 531 -41.68 12.38 -17.96
CA GLN A 531 -43.06 11.92 -17.82
C GLN A 531 -43.74 12.53 -16.58
N LEU A 532 -43.03 12.63 -15.46
CA LEU A 532 -43.57 13.16 -14.21
C LEU A 532 -43.71 14.69 -14.20
N ILE A 533 -42.73 15.42 -14.73
CA ILE A 533 -42.76 16.89 -14.82
C ILE A 533 -43.72 17.37 -15.91
N ARG A 534 -43.82 16.67 -17.05
CA ARG A 534 -44.73 17.04 -18.15
C ARG A 534 -46.21 16.96 -17.74
N GLN A 535 -46.54 16.13 -16.74
CA GLN A 535 -47.89 16.14 -16.12
C GLN A 535 -48.22 17.47 -15.42
N LYS A 536 -47.21 18.19 -14.91
CA LYS A 536 -47.38 19.46 -14.20
C LYS A 536 -47.04 20.70 -15.04
N PHE A 537 -46.07 20.60 -15.94
CA PHE A 537 -45.58 21.68 -16.80
C PHE A 537 -45.48 21.26 -18.27
N PRO A 538 -46.61 20.96 -18.94
CA PRO A 538 -46.60 20.39 -20.29
C PRO A 538 -45.99 21.31 -21.35
N TYR A 539 -46.22 22.63 -21.24
CA TYR A 539 -45.75 23.61 -22.23
C TYR A 539 -44.29 24.01 -22.06
N ASP A 540 -43.79 24.11 -20.83
CA ASP A 540 -42.41 24.51 -20.54
C ASP A 540 -41.41 23.40 -20.90
N VAL A 541 -41.79 22.13 -20.67
CA VAL A 541 -40.99 20.96 -21.06
C VAL A 541 -40.81 20.90 -22.58
N ASP A 542 -41.90 21.05 -23.34
CA ASP A 542 -41.86 20.97 -24.81
C ASP A 542 -41.12 22.16 -25.42
N LEU A 543 -41.16 23.33 -24.77
CA LEU A 543 -40.38 24.50 -25.17
C LEU A 543 -38.88 24.27 -24.94
N ILE A 544 -38.46 23.78 -23.78
CA ILE A 544 -37.05 23.51 -23.44
C ILE A 544 -36.44 22.44 -24.35
N ILE A 545 -37.19 21.37 -24.65
CA ILE A 545 -36.74 20.32 -25.59
C ILE A 545 -36.51 20.93 -26.99
N LYS A 546 -37.38 21.84 -27.44
CA LYS A 546 -37.30 22.46 -28.78
C LYS A 546 -36.27 23.59 -28.89
N THR A 547 -36.12 24.42 -27.87
CA THR A 547 -35.21 25.59 -27.91
C THR A 547 -33.74 25.21 -27.79
N THR A 548 -33.44 24.08 -27.14
CA THR A 548 -32.05 23.68 -26.87
C THR A 548 -31.37 23.04 -28.09
N ASP A 549 -32.12 22.40 -29.00
CA ASP A 549 -31.55 21.68 -30.15
C ASP A 549 -31.67 22.44 -31.51
N VAL A 550 -32.74 23.23 -31.76
CA VAL A 550 -32.99 23.87 -33.08
C VAL A 550 -32.26 25.22 -33.25
N SER A 551 -32.06 25.99 -32.17
CA SER A 551 -31.45 27.32 -32.24
C SER A 551 -29.96 27.29 -32.61
N SER A 552 -29.29 26.15 -32.47
CA SER A 552 -27.84 26.00 -32.69
C SER A 552 -27.48 25.75 -34.16
N LEU A 553 -28.32 25.04 -34.94
CA LEU A 553 -28.03 24.69 -36.33
C LEU A 553 -28.18 25.89 -37.29
N HIS A 554 -29.22 26.71 -37.12
CA HIS A 554 -29.43 27.91 -37.95
C HIS A 554 -28.35 28.99 -37.76
N MET A 555 -27.72 29.07 -36.57
CA MET A 555 -26.56 29.97 -36.38
C MET A 555 -25.35 29.49 -37.18
N LEU A 556 -25.03 28.19 -37.10
CA LEU A 556 -23.90 27.61 -37.84
C LEU A 556 -24.06 27.78 -39.36
N LEU A 557 -25.26 27.54 -39.90
CA LEU A 557 -25.55 27.73 -41.32
C LEU A 557 -25.32 29.19 -41.78
N ARG A 558 -25.67 30.17 -40.93
CA ARG A 558 -25.46 31.59 -41.23
C ARG A 558 -23.97 31.94 -41.25
N ASP A 559 -23.22 31.44 -40.28
CA ASP A 559 -21.78 31.70 -40.17
C ASP A 559 -21.03 31.10 -41.38
N TRP A 560 -21.37 29.87 -41.78
CA TRP A 560 -20.78 29.23 -42.97
C TRP A 560 -21.13 29.95 -44.28
N TYR A 561 -22.36 30.46 -44.39
CA TYR A 561 -22.80 31.21 -45.56
C TYR A 561 -21.98 32.49 -45.76
N GLU A 562 -21.81 33.28 -44.70
CA GLU A 562 -21.04 34.53 -44.75
C GLU A 562 -19.56 34.26 -45.03
N GLU A 563 -18.97 33.21 -44.45
CA GLU A 563 -17.59 32.82 -44.69
C GLU A 563 -17.32 32.42 -46.16
N LEU A 564 -18.19 31.58 -46.74
CA LEU A 564 -18.11 31.18 -48.15
C LEU A 564 -18.34 32.35 -49.11
N ARG A 565 -19.29 33.22 -48.78
CA ARG A 565 -19.61 34.41 -49.58
C ARG A 565 -18.44 35.39 -49.62
N HIS A 566 -17.85 35.65 -48.46
CA HIS A 566 -16.68 36.53 -48.35
C HIS A 566 -15.49 36.00 -49.16
N TRP A 567 -15.26 34.69 -49.09
CA TRP A 567 -14.23 34.03 -49.89
C TRP A 567 -14.47 34.08 -51.40
N HIS A 568 -15.73 33.92 -51.84
CA HIS A 568 -16.10 34.07 -53.24
C HIS A 568 -15.74 35.48 -53.72
N SER A 569 -16.13 36.52 -52.96
CA SER A 569 -15.86 37.91 -53.31
C SER A 569 -14.37 38.26 -53.35
N GLU A 570 -13.58 37.85 -52.34
CA GLU A 570 -12.13 38.13 -52.33
C GLU A 570 -11.40 37.49 -53.52
N ARG A 571 -11.88 36.33 -53.99
CA ARG A 571 -11.26 35.59 -55.09
C ARG A 571 -11.65 36.14 -56.46
N GLU A 572 -12.86 36.68 -56.60
CA GLU A 572 -13.26 37.43 -57.79
C GLU A 572 -12.45 38.74 -57.92
N GLU A 573 -12.22 39.46 -56.83
CA GLU A 573 -11.37 40.67 -56.81
C GLU A 573 -9.92 40.36 -57.21
N ARG A 574 -9.29 39.32 -56.64
CA ARG A 574 -7.92 38.91 -57.01
C ARG A 574 -7.80 38.42 -58.47
N ASN A 575 -8.85 37.83 -59.03
CA ASN A 575 -8.89 37.43 -60.45
C ASN A 575 -9.02 38.65 -61.39
N MET A 576 -9.56 39.78 -60.92
CA MET A 576 -9.58 41.04 -61.66
C MET A 576 -8.21 41.74 -61.66
N GLU A 577 -7.45 41.70 -60.55
CA GLU A 577 -6.11 42.31 -60.45
C GLU A 577 -5.07 41.66 -61.39
N VAL A 578 -5.12 40.33 -61.59
CA VAL A 578 -4.14 39.60 -62.43
C VAL A 578 -4.34 39.87 -63.93
N ARG A 579 -5.49 40.40 -64.36
CA ARG A 579 -5.73 40.80 -65.77
C ARG A 579 -5.17 42.19 -66.11
N GLY A 580 -4.59 42.92 -65.17
CA GLY A 580 -4.21 44.33 -65.31
C GLY A 580 -2.75 44.66 -65.65
N LEU A 581 -1.83 43.70 -65.78
CA LEU A 581 -0.41 44.02 -66.02
C LEU A 581 0.13 43.47 -67.36
N PRO A 582 0.65 44.33 -68.26
CA PRO A 582 1.17 43.92 -69.55
C PRO A 582 2.56 43.27 -69.44
N PHE A 583 2.75 42.20 -70.20
CA PHE A 583 4.01 41.52 -70.50
C PHE A 583 5.08 42.48 -71.05
N PHE A 584 6.19 42.70 -70.33
CA PHE A 584 7.46 43.15 -70.92
C PHE A 584 8.70 42.59 -70.17
N GLY A 585 9.45 41.73 -70.87
CA GLY A 585 10.90 41.82 -71.08
C GLY A 585 11.91 41.72 -69.91
N LEU A 586 12.70 40.62 -69.95
CA LEU A 586 14.16 40.52 -69.70
C LEU A 586 14.66 40.02 -68.32
N PHE A 587 15.17 38.78 -68.37
CA PHE A 587 16.18 38.10 -67.53
C PHE A 587 15.95 37.90 -66.02
N SER A 588 15.55 36.68 -65.62
CA SER A 588 16.45 35.67 -65.03
C SER A 588 15.67 34.42 -64.61
N ASN A 589 16.27 33.25 -64.84
CA ASN A 589 15.68 31.93 -64.64
C ASN A 589 15.36 31.68 -63.15
N ASN A 590 14.07 31.73 -62.78
CA ASN A 590 13.39 30.88 -61.78
C ASN A 590 11.97 31.40 -61.41
N VAL A 591 11.13 31.75 -62.40
CA VAL A 591 9.70 31.96 -62.13
C VAL A 591 8.97 30.67 -62.47
N ARG A 592 8.63 29.88 -61.46
CA ARG A 592 7.64 28.81 -61.58
C ARG A 592 6.33 29.45 -62.04
N ILE A 593 5.89 29.08 -63.24
CA ILE A 593 4.53 29.34 -63.73
C ILE A 593 3.59 28.70 -62.70
N LEU A 594 2.86 29.53 -61.95
CA LEU A 594 1.74 29.06 -61.15
C LEU A 594 0.70 28.48 -62.11
N PRO A 595 0.23 27.23 -61.90
CA PRO A 595 -0.84 26.69 -62.72
C PRO A 595 -2.09 27.58 -62.61
N PRO A 596 -2.89 27.73 -63.67
CA PRO A 596 -4.11 28.53 -63.62
C PRO A 596 -5.03 27.99 -62.52
N PRO A 597 -5.67 28.87 -61.72
CA PRO A 597 -6.58 28.42 -60.67
C PRO A 597 -7.75 27.69 -61.31
N SER A 598 -7.94 26.42 -60.96
CA SER A 598 -9.18 25.70 -61.27
C SER A 598 -10.36 26.53 -60.77
N LYS A 599 -11.36 26.75 -61.64
CA LYS A 599 -12.65 27.36 -61.27
C LYS A 599 -13.27 26.46 -60.19
N VAL A 600 -13.28 26.92 -58.95
CA VAL A 600 -14.00 26.24 -57.87
C VAL A 600 -15.42 26.77 -57.92
N ASN A 601 -16.39 25.90 -58.21
CA ASN A 601 -17.79 26.29 -58.30
C ASN A 601 -18.47 26.11 -56.94
N ILE A 602 -18.65 27.21 -56.17
CA ILE A 602 -19.29 27.19 -54.85
C ILE A 602 -20.74 27.68 -54.84
N GLU A 603 -21.25 28.16 -55.98
CA GLU A 603 -22.65 28.57 -56.12
C GLU A 603 -23.67 27.49 -55.69
N PRO A 604 -23.44 26.18 -55.97
CA PRO A 604 -24.35 25.13 -55.50
C PRO A 604 -24.42 25.02 -53.97
N ILE A 605 -23.31 25.28 -53.27
CA ILE A 605 -23.24 25.21 -51.80
C ILE A 605 -23.95 26.42 -51.19
N LEU A 606 -23.68 27.63 -51.71
CA LEU A 606 -24.33 28.86 -51.24
C LEU A 606 -25.85 28.83 -51.44
N SER A 607 -26.32 28.40 -52.61
CA SER A 607 -27.74 28.29 -52.93
C SER A 607 -28.47 27.29 -52.01
N GLN A 608 -27.82 26.17 -51.69
CA GLN A 608 -28.39 25.17 -50.79
C GLN A 608 -28.50 25.69 -49.35
N ILE A 609 -27.45 26.35 -48.82
CA ILE A 609 -27.49 26.96 -47.48
C ILE A 609 -28.59 28.03 -47.39
N GLU A 610 -28.75 28.85 -48.42
CA GLU A 610 -29.79 29.90 -48.46
C GLU A 610 -31.22 29.31 -48.45
N THR A 611 -31.39 28.14 -49.06
CA THR A 611 -32.65 27.38 -49.03
C THR A 611 -32.94 26.88 -47.61
N TRP A 612 -31.94 26.31 -46.94
CA TRP A 612 -32.05 25.81 -45.57
C TRP A 612 -32.27 26.91 -44.52
N LEU A 613 -31.67 28.10 -44.69
CA LEU A 613 -31.91 29.24 -43.82
C LEU A 613 -33.38 29.73 -43.86
N LYS A 614 -34.13 29.39 -44.92
CA LYS A 614 -35.55 29.71 -45.09
C LYS A 614 -36.47 28.58 -44.61
N ASP A 615 -35.93 27.40 -44.34
CA ASP A 615 -36.67 26.22 -43.89
C ASP A 615 -36.62 26.08 -42.35
N GLN A 616 -37.80 25.92 -41.73
CA GLN A 616 -37.95 25.72 -40.28
C GLN A 616 -38.01 24.24 -39.89
N THR A 617 -38.00 23.32 -40.86
CA THR A 617 -38.15 21.87 -40.67
C THR A 617 -36.88 21.07 -40.99
N LEU A 618 -35.75 21.76 -41.14
CA LEU A 618 -34.47 21.19 -41.53
C LEU A 618 -33.94 20.15 -40.54
N SER A 619 -33.52 18.99 -41.06
CA SER A 619 -32.80 17.99 -40.27
C SER A 619 -31.29 18.15 -40.36
N GLN A 620 -30.57 17.83 -39.28
CA GLN A 620 -29.11 17.86 -39.25
C GLN A 620 -28.49 16.79 -40.17
N GLU A 621 -29.16 15.66 -40.35
CA GLU A 621 -28.71 14.55 -41.19
C GLU A 621 -28.65 14.94 -42.68
N GLU A 622 -29.67 15.63 -43.19
CA GLU A 622 -29.69 16.13 -44.58
C GLU A 622 -28.54 17.11 -44.86
N VAL A 623 -28.17 17.92 -43.87
CA VAL A 623 -27.05 18.87 -43.97
C VAL A 623 -25.71 18.11 -44.01
N ILE A 624 -25.54 17.09 -43.16
CA ILE A 624 -24.33 16.25 -43.13
C ILE A 624 -24.14 15.54 -44.48
N ASP A 625 -25.17 14.85 -44.98
CA ASP A 625 -25.12 14.09 -46.23
C ASP A 625 -24.73 14.96 -47.43
N PHE A 626 -25.27 16.18 -47.49
CA PHE A 626 -24.92 17.12 -48.53
C PHE A 626 -23.44 17.51 -48.47
N PHE A 627 -22.92 17.91 -47.31
CA PHE A 627 -21.53 18.34 -47.17
C PHE A 627 -20.54 17.18 -47.35
N GLU A 628 -20.87 15.95 -46.92
CA GLU A 628 -20.08 14.76 -47.23
C GLU A 628 -19.97 14.55 -48.75
N ASN A 629 -21.07 14.66 -49.49
CA ASN A 629 -21.06 14.58 -50.95
C ASN A 629 -20.21 15.68 -51.61
N GLN A 630 -20.18 16.90 -51.05
CA GLN A 630 -19.33 17.98 -51.55
C GLN A 630 -17.82 17.72 -51.33
N THR A 631 -17.43 16.85 -50.39
CA THR A 631 -16.01 16.45 -50.28
C THR A 631 -15.56 15.51 -51.39
N LEU A 632 -16.49 14.77 -52.02
CA LEU A 632 -16.23 13.78 -53.07
C LEU A 632 -16.22 14.40 -54.48
N VAL A 633 -16.92 15.52 -54.68
CA VAL A 633 -16.87 16.31 -55.92
C VAL A 633 -15.49 16.96 -56.06
N LYS A 634 -14.98 17.12 -57.29
CA LYS A 634 -13.68 17.79 -57.60
C LYS A 634 -13.71 19.29 -57.22
N ASN A 635 -13.69 19.56 -55.92
CA ASN A 635 -13.57 20.87 -55.31
C ASN A 635 -12.08 21.21 -55.08
N SER A 636 -11.75 22.48 -54.76
CA SER A 636 -10.37 22.80 -54.40
C SER A 636 -9.98 22.08 -53.10
N ALA A 637 -8.70 21.72 -53.00
CA ALA A 637 -8.15 21.12 -51.78
C ALA A 637 -8.43 21.99 -50.53
N THR A 638 -8.46 23.32 -50.67
CA THR A 638 -8.81 24.24 -49.58
C THR A 638 -10.28 24.12 -49.15
N LEU A 639 -11.21 24.02 -50.12
CA LEU A 639 -12.64 23.90 -49.82
C LEU A 639 -12.96 22.53 -49.21
N SER A 640 -12.41 21.45 -49.76
CA SER A 640 -12.56 20.11 -49.18
C SER A 640 -11.98 20.00 -47.76
N LYS A 641 -10.91 20.74 -47.46
CA LYS A 641 -10.35 20.83 -46.10
C LYS A 641 -11.27 21.60 -45.16
N TRP A 642 -11.82 22.73 -45.58
CA TRP A 642 -12.75 23.49 -44.75
C TRP A 642 -14.05 22.72 -44.47
N ILE A 643 -14.61 22.04 -45.47
CA ILE A 643 -15.78 21.18 -45.27
C ILE A 643 -15.47 20.09 -44.22
N ASN A 644 -14.30 19.44 -44.32
CA ASN A 644 -13.93 18.38 -43.37
C ASN A 644 -13.59 18.87 -41.96
N PHE A 645 -12.75 19.90 -41.86
CA PHE A 645 -12.18 20.35 -40.58
C PHE A 645 -12.98 21.44 -39.88
N THR A 646 -13.98 22.01 -40.55
CA THR A 646 -14.81 23.09 -40.00
C THR A 646 -16.28 22.69 -40.00
N VAL A 647 -16.87 22.47 -41.17
CA VAL A 647 -18.31 22.21 -41.28
C VAL A 647 -18.70 20.86 -40.66
N LEU A 648 -18.12 19.76 -41.15
CA LEU A 648 -18.41 18.42 -40.63
C LEU A 648 -17.87 18.22 -39.22
N ALA A 649 -16.82 18.95 -38.82
CA ALA A 649 -16.29 18.90 -37.46
C ALA A 649 -17.16 19.64 -36.43
N GLN A 650 -17.95 20.62 -36.86
CA GLN A 650 -18.97 21.28 -36.04
C GLN A 650 -20.29 20.48 -35.98
N LEU A 651 -20.62 19.74 -37.04
CA LEU A 651 -21.83 18.90 -37.11
C LEU A 651 -21.65 17.50 -36.50
N THR A 652 -20.47 16.92 -36.65
CA THR A 652 -20.11 15.56 -36.19
C THR A 652 -18.73 15.56 -35.52
N PRO A 653 -18.56 16.29 -34.41
CA PRO A 653 -17.25 16.51 -33.79
C PRO A 653 -16.54 15.22 -33.41
N GLU A 654 -17.27 14.23 -32.91
CA GLU A 654 -16.70 12.96 -32.45
C GLU A 654 -16.19 12.10 -33.62
N LYS A 655 -16.99 11.95 -34.67
CA LYS A 655 -16.61 11.25 -35.91
C LYS A 655 -15.37 11.87 -36.54
N LYS A 656 -15.33 13.21 -36.64
CA LYS A 656 -14.21 13.91 -37.30
C LYS A 656 -12.94 13.96 -36.46
N LEU A 657 -13.04 14.16 -35.15
CA LEU A 657 -11.90 14.05 -34.25
C LEU A 657 -11.22 12.69 -34.40
N LEU A 658 -12.01 11.64 -34.49
CA LEU A 658 -11.50 10.28 -34.61
C LEU A 658 -10.83 10.03 -35.97
N GLU A 659 -11.44 10.47 -37.07
CA GLU A 659 -10.83 10.39 -38.40
C GLU A 659 -9.46 11.10 -38.40
N GLU A 660 -9.34 12.25 -37.75
CA GLU A 660 -8.09 13.01 -37.63
C GLU A 660 -7.04 12.32 -36.76
N LEU A 661 -7.44 11.79 -35.60
CA LEU A 661 -6.52 11.04 -34.74
C LEU A 661 -6.03 9.76 -35.43
N ASN A 662 -6.92 9.03 -36.09
CA ASN A 662 -6.55 7.87 -36.88
C ASN A 662 -5.54 8.25 -37.97
N ALA A 663 -5.81 9.31 -38.75
CA ALA A 663 -4.86 9.79 -39.76
C ALA A 663 -3.48 10.12 -39.16
N ASN A 664 -3.45 10.79 -38.00
CA ASN A 664 -2.21 11.12 -37.29
C ASN A 664 -1.41 9.86 -36.89
N PHE A 665 -2.07 8.82 -36.40
CA PHE A 665 -1.42 7.54 -36.04
C PHE A 665 -1.12 6.63 -37.25
N TYR A 666 -1.82 6.78 -38.38
CA TYR A 666 -1.44 6.14 -39.63
C TYR A 666 -0.13 6.71 -40.18
N GLU A 667 0.04 8.04 -40.14
CA GLU A 667 1.29 8.68 -40.56
C GLU A 667 2.50 8.24 -39.69
N LEU A 668 2.30 8.07 -38.38
CA LEU A 668 3.32 7.52 -37.48
C LEU A 668 3.70 6.08 -37.86
N ASN A 669 2.72 5.21 -38.12
CA ASN A 669 2.97 3.84 -38.54
C ASN A 669 3.82 3.80 -39.82
N ASP A 670 3.54 4.66 -40.79
CA ASP A 670 4.31 4.74 -42.04
C ASP A 670 5.75 5.23 -41.79
N LYS A 671 5.94 6.23 -40.91
CA LYS A 671 7.26 6.72 -40.51
C LYS A 671 8.09 5.67 -39.75
N LEU A 672 7.48 4.92 -38.83
CA LEU A 672 8.13 3.84 -38.10
C LEU A 672 8.50 2.67 -39.03
N ASN A 673 7.64 2.35 -40.00
CA ASN A 673 7.92 1.32 -41.00
C ASN A 673 9.02 1.76 -41.99
N ALA A 674 9.13 3.06 -42.31
CA ALA A 674 10.23 3.59 -43.12
C ALA A 674 11.59 3.51 -42.40
N GLN A 675 11.61 3.62 -41.06
CA GLN A 675 12.82 3.46 -40.24
C GLN A 675 13.35 2.02 -40.18
N ARG A 676 12.56 1.02 -40.59
CA ARG A 676 12.94 -0.40 -40.65
C ARG A 676 13.78 -0.74 -41.90
N ALA A 677 13.91 0.17 -42.86
CA ALA A 677 14.65 -0.07 -44.11
C ALA A 677 16.18 -0.19 -43.85
N PRO A 678 16.88 -1.12 -44.52
CA PRO A 678 18.23 -1.53 -44.13
C PRO A 678 19.28 -0.51 -44.61
N SER A 679 19.77 0.33 -43.69
CA SER A 679 21.10 0.92 -43.80
C SER A 679 22.02 0.21 -42.79
N GLY A 680 23.07 -0.42 -43.32
CA GLY A 680 23.92 -1.37 -42.59
C GLY A 680 24.65 -0.77 -41.39
N PHE A 681 25.00 -1.68 -40.47
CA PHE A 681 25.77 -1.48 -39.23
C PHE A 681 25.03 -0.86 -38.03
N LEU A 682 24.17 -1.65 -37.36
CA LEU A 682 23.94 -1.68 -35.89
C LEU A 682 22.76 -2.64 -35.56
N PHE A 683 22.94 -3.95 -35.79
CA PHE A 683 21.81 -4.88 -35.97
C PHE A 683 21.22 -5.58 -34.73
N PHE A 684 21.61 -5.23 -33.49
CA PHE A 684 21.13 -5.97 -32.31
C PHE A 684 20.52 -5.12 -31.18
N ARG A 685 20.50 -3.79 -31.28
CA ARG A 685 19.98 -2.93 -30.19
C ARG A 685 18.61 -2.29 -30.46
N ASP A 686 18.15 -2.20 -31.71
CA ASP A 686 16.93 -1.45 -32.07
C ASP A 686 15.67 -2.28 -32.38
N GLN A 687 15.76 -3.61 -32.49
CA GLN A 687 14.56 -4.44 -32.74
C GLN A 687 13.58 -4.42 -31.56
N SER A 688 14.06 -4.42 -30.32
CA SER A 688 13.20 -4.34 -29.14
C SER A 688 12.47 -2.99 -29.05
N ARG A 689 13.10 -1.90 -29.50
CA ARG A 689 12.50 -0.56 -29.52
C ARG A 689 11.37 -0.46 -30.53
N TYR A 690 11.59 -0.92 -31.76
CA TYR A 690 10.55 -0.92 -32.79
C TYR A 690 9.37 -1.79 -32.39
N VAL A 691 9.62 -2.98 -31.83
CA VAL A 691 8.56 -3.88 -31.35
C VAL A 691 7.76 -3.22 -30.22
N ALA A 692 8.42 -2.64 -29.21
CA ALA A 692 7.74 -1.94 -28.12
C ALA A 692 6.93 -0.72 -28.59
N GLN A 693 7.45 0.07 -29.53
CA GLN A 693 6.73 1.21 -30.10
C GLN A 693 5.53 0.77 -30.95
N MET A 694 5.64 -0.36 -31.66
CA MET A 694 4.54 -0.95 -32.43
C MET A 694 3.46 -1.56 -31.53
N GLU A 695 3.83 -2.26 -30.47
CA GLU A 695 2.90 -2.78 -29.46
C GLU A 695 2.14 -1.63 -28.79
N ARG A 696 2.85 -0.57 -28.41
CA ARG A 696 2.24 0.63 -27.83
C ARG A 696 1.34 1.38 -28.80
N LEU A 697 1.72 1.46 -30.08
CA LEU A 697 0.86 2.03 -31.11
C LEU A 697 -0.41 1.21 -31.31
N GLN A 698 -0.32 -0.13 -31.24
CA GLN A 698 -1.48 -1.01 -31.29
C GLN A 698 -2.36 -0.82 -30.05
N GLU A 699 -1.78 -0.74 -28.86
CA GLU A 699 -2.50 -0.45 -27.63
C GLU A 699 -3.25 0.89 -27.70
N ILE A 700 -2.59 1.96 -28.15
CA ILE A 700 -3.24 3.26 -28.35
C ILE A 700 -4.38 3.15 -29.36
N ARG A 701 -4.21 2.42 -30.47
CA ARG A 701 -5.28 2.20 -31.45
C ARG A 701 -6.42 1.35 -30.90
N THR A 702 -6.14 0.32 -30.11
CA THR A 702 -7.16 -0.49 -29.44
C THR A 702 -7.94 0.32 -28.42
N ASN A 703 -7.25 1.16 -27.65
CA ASN A 703 -7.88 2.06 -26.69
C ASN A 703 -8.72 3.12 -27.41
N LEU A 704 -8.22 3.70 -28.51
CA LEU A 704 -9.01 4.57 -29.40
C LEU A 704 -10.23 3.83 -29.95
N LEU A 705 -10.11 2.59 -30.43
CA LEU A 705 -11.22 1.76 -30.86
C LEU A 705 -12.20 1.42 -29.74
N HIS A 706 -11.73 1.28 -28.49
CA HIS A 706 -12.59 1.12 -27.33
C HIS A 706 -13.37 2.41 -27.04
N PHE A 707 -12.74 3.58 -27.20
CA PHE A 707 -13.45 4.87 -27.16
C PHE A 707 -14.50 5.01 -28.29
N ILE A 708 -14.43 4.19 -29.36
CA ILE A 708 -15.34 4.21 -30.52
C ILE A 708 -16.46 3.16 -30.44
N ALA A 709 -16.14 1.93 -30.01
CA ALA A 709 -17.06 0.78 -30.06
C ALA A 709 -18.19 0.87 -29.02
N ASP A 710 -18.05 1.77 -28.04
CA ASP A 710 -19.12 2.16 -27.12
C ASP A 710 -20.00 3.20 -27.82
N THR A 711 -20.74 2.77 -28.87
CA THR A 711 -21.52 3.61 -29.80
C THR A 711 -22.66 4.42 -29.16
N ASP A 712 -22.79 4.38 -27.82
CA ASP A 712 -23.78 5.14 -27.03
C ASP A 712 -23.13 6.13 -26.04
N THR A 713 -21.80 6.32 -26.06
CA THR A 713 -21.10 7.26 -25.16
C THR A 713 -20.53 8.46 -25.92
N SER A 714 -20.88 9.67 -25.47
CA SER A 714 -20.23 10.89 -25.94
C SER A 714 -18.75 10.87 -25.59
N LEU A 715 -17.87 11.14 -26.55
CA LEU A 715 -16.42 11.03 -26.39
C LEU A 715 -15.91 12.08 -25.38
N ASN A 716 -15.37 11.65 -24.22
CA ASN A 716 -14.82 12.58 -23.23
C ASN A 716 -13.44 13.10 -23.66
N LEU A 717 -13.43 14.29 -24.24
CA LEU A 717 -12.23 14.93 -24.78
C LEU A 717 -11.13 15.20 -23.73
N HIS A 718 -11.51 15.47 -22.48
CA HIS A 718 -10.53 15.74 -21.42
C HIS A 718 -9.86 14.44 -20.97
N GLN A 719 -10.62 13.36 -20.84
CA GLN A 719 -10.05 12.02 -20.58
C GLN A 719 -9.14 11.55 -21.71
N LEU A 720 -9.52 11.82 -22.96
CA LEU A 720 -8.68 11.49 -24.12
C LEU A 720 -7.38 12.31 -24.14
N LYS A 721 -7.46 13.60 -23.77
CA LYS A 721 -6.30 14.47 -23.61
C LYS A 721 -5.38 14.01 -22.47
N ASP A 722 -5.94 13.69 -21.30
CA ASP A 722 -5.21 13.18 -20.14
C ASP A 722 -4.54 11.83 -20.44
N TYR A 723 -5.23 10.95 -21.16
CA TYR A 723 -4.67 9.70 -21.67
C TYR A 723 -3.44 9.96 -22.54
N PHE A 724 -3.50 10.90 -23.50
CA PHE A 724 -2.34 11.25 -24.30
C PHE A 724 -1.21 11.89 -23.49
N TYR A 725 -1.51 12.69 -22.46
CA TYR A 725 -0.48 13.18 -21.53
C TYR A 725 0.22 12.07 -20.78
N GLN A 726 -0.54 11.09 -20.27
CA GLN A 726 0.03 9.92 -19.61
C GLN A 726 0.95 9.15 -20.57
N GLN A 727 0.52 8.95 -21.82
CA GLN A 727 1.35 8.29 -22.83
C GLN A 727 2.65 9.08 -23.12
N ILE A 728 2.59 10.42 -23.15
CA ILE A 728 3.78 11.27 -23.27
C ILE A 728 4.71 11.11 -22.08
N GLU A 729 4.18 11.13 -20.86
CA GLU A 729 4.99 11.03 -19.64
C GLU A 729 5.70 9.68 -19.53
N GLU A 730 5.00 8.59 -19.85
CA GLU A 730 5.57 7.25 -19.95
C GLU A 730 6.66 7.16 -21.03
N GLU A 731 6.48 7.76 -22.21
CA GLU A 731 7.51 7.82 -23.27
C GLU A 731 8.72 8.68 -22.84
N ARG A 732 8.49 9.81 -22.15
CA ARG A 732 9.56 10.64 -21.59
C ARG A 732 10.35 9.89 -20.52
N ASN A 733 9.67 9.19 -19.62
CA ASN A 733 10.30 8.36 -18.60
C ASN A 733 11.14 7.25 -19.23
N ASP A 734 10.67 6.62 -20.31
CA ASP A 734 11.42 5.60 -21.03
C ASP A 734 12.66 6.18 -21.75
N LEU A 735 12.53 7.35 -22.39
CA LEU A 735 13.67 8.05 -23.00
C LEU A 735 14.70 8.52 -21.96
N GLN A 736 14.23 9.00 -20.80
CA GLN A 736 15.09 9.48 -19.71
C GLN A 736 15.85 8.34 -19.04
N ARG A 737 15.21 7.18 -18.80
CA ARG A 737 15.89 5.96 -18.33
C ARG A 737 16.99 5.48 -19.28
N ARG A 738 16.92 5.86 -20.55
CA ARG A 738 17.81 5.39 -21.62
C ARG A 738 18.86 6.42 -22.05
N TYR A 739 18.96 7.58 -21.39
CA TYR A 739 19.93 8.66 -21.70
C TYR A 739 19.93 9.12 -23.17
N GLN A 740 18.77 9.17 -23.83
CA GLN A 740 18.65 9.65 -25.21
C GLN A 740 18.14 11.09 -25.27
N ALA A 741 18.88 11.97 -25.96
CA ALA A 741 18.56 13.39 -26.12
C ALA A 741 17.81 13.72 -27.42
N GLU A 742 17.43 12.71 -28.22
CA GLU A 742 16.77 12.93 -29.51
C GLU A 742 15.25 12.98 -29.40
N GLU A 743 14.65 13.90 -30.15
CA GLU A 743 13.21 14.16 -30.20
C GLU A 743 12.47 13.00 -30.89
N SER A 744 11.93 12.08 -30.09
CA SER A 744 11.19 10.89 -30.55
C SER A 744 10.06 11.27 -31.51
N VAL A 745 10.01 10.61 -32.68
CA VAL A 745 8.91 10.77 -33.65
C VAL A 745 7.57 10.41 -33.00
N PHE A 746 7.58 9.44 -32.08
CA PHE A 746 6.42 9.02 -31.31
C PHE A 746 5.91 10.15 -30.39
N LEU A 747 6.80 10.85 -29.68
CA LEU A 747 6.44 12.01 -28.86
C LEU A 747 5.80 13.12 -29.70
N ARG A 748 6.36 13.44 -30.87
CA ARG A 748 5.80 14.46 -31.77
C ARG A 748 4.40 14.10 -32.27
N THR A 749 4.13 12.81 -32.53
CA THR A 749 2.78 12.36 -32.89
C THR A 749 1.81 12.46 -31.73
N LEU A 750 2.23 12.13 -30.51
CA LEU A 750 1.40 12.30 -29.31
C LEU A 750 1.10 13.77 -29.01
N ASP A 751 2.10 14.65 -29.13
CA ASP A 751 1.91 16.11 -29.02
C ASP A 751 0.91 16.60 -30.08
N SER A 752 1.02 16.12 -31.31
CA SER A 752 0.05 16.42 -32.38
C SER A 752 -1.35 15.89 -32.05
N ALA A 753 -1.47 14.72 -31.43
CA ALA A 753 -2.76 14.17 -30.99
C ALA A 753 -3.40 15.04 -29.89
N ILE A 754 -2.61 15.53 -28.92
CA ILE A 754 -3.07 16.48 -27.91
C ILE A 754 -3.53 17.78 -28.56
N GLN A 755 -2.80 18.31 -29.54
CA GLN A 755 -3.21 19.53 -30.25
C GLN A 755 -4.52 19.34 -31.02
N ILE A 756 -4.70 18.17 -31.65
CA ILE A 756 -5.96 17.81 -32.30
C ILE A 756 -7.08 17.80 -31.25
N VAL A 757 -6.94 17.07 -30.15
CA VAL A 757 -7.97 17.00 -29.09
C VAL A 757 -8.25 18.38 -28.48
N GLN A 758 -7.21 19.17 -28.20
CA GLN A 758 -7.32 20.51 -27.64
C GLN A 758 -8.12 21.43 -28.54
N ARG A 759 -7.92 21.36 -29.86
CA ARG A 759 -8.69 22.13 -30.84
C ARG A 759 -10.18 21.82 -30.78
N TYR A 760 -10.55 20.55 -30.55
CA TYR A 760 -11.95 20.14 -30.38
C TYR A 760 -12.51 20.54 -29.00
N ILE A 761 -11.68 20.56 -27.94
CA ILE A 761 -12.06 21.11 -26.63
C ILE A 761 -12.37 22.60 -26.74
N ASP A 762 -11.48 23.36 -27.40
CA ASP A 762 -11.59 24.82 -27.52
C ASP A 762 -12.57 25.26 -28.61
N LYS A 763 -13.14 24.31 -29.37
CA LYS A 763 -14.01 24.56 -30.54
C LYS A 763 -13.35 25.50 -31.57
N GLN A 764 -12.04 25.40 -31.73
CA GLN A 764 -11.24 26.25 -32.62
C GLN A 764 -11.13 25.64 -34.02
N TYR A 765 -12.14 25.82 -34.83
CA TYR A 765 -12.13 25.30 -36.20
C TYR A 765 -11.45 26.29 -37.16
N PRO A 766 -10.62 25.82 -38.11
CA PRO A 766 -9.87 26.70 -38.99
C PRO A 766 -10.80 27.43 -39.95
N SER A 767 -10.69 28.75 -40.03
CA SER A 767 -11.41 29.51 -41.04
C SER A 767 -10.84 29.22 -42.43
N LEU A 768 -11.69 29.37 -43.45
CA LEU A 768 -11.32 29.25 -44.85
C LEU A 768 -10.18 30.22 -45.22
N LYS A 769 -10.15 31.41 -44.59
CA LYS A 769 -9.05 32.39 -44.70
C LYS A 769 -7.73 31.87 -44.11
N GLN A 770 -7.76 31.30 -42.91
CA GLN A 770 -6.58 30.70 -42.28
C GLN A 770 -6.01 29.54 -43.10
N LEU A 771 -6.87 28.74 -43.73
CA LEU A 771 -6.46 27.64 -44.61
C LEU A 771 -5.80 28.13 -45.91
N MET A 772 -6.14 29.34 -46.39
CA MET A 772 -5.50 29.95 -47.56
C MET A 772 -4.09 30.48 -47.27
N GLU A 773 -3.94 31.20 -46.15
CA GLU A 773 -2.65 31.78 -45.74
C GLU A 773 -1.59 30.69 -45.57
N LYS A 774 -1.97 29.53 -45.02
CA LYS A 774 -1.08 28.36 -44.85
C LYS A 774 -0.59 27.76 -46.17
N HIS A 775 -1.39 27.79 -47.23
CA HIS A 775 -1.01 27.31 -48.56
C HIS A 775 -0.16 28.31 -49.36
N SER A 776 -0.18 29.59 -48.98
CA SER A 776 0.60 30.65 -49.62
C SER A 776 2.08 30.62 -49.22
N HIS A 777 2.43 29.92 -48.14
CA HIS A 777 3.79 29.91 -47.56
C HIS A 777 4.48 28.54 -47.58
N SER A 778 3.82 27.48 -48.07
CA SER A 778 4.37 26.10 -48.09
C SER A 778 5.42 25.82 -49.17
N GLY A 779 6.09 26.87 -49.69
CA GLY A 779 7.23 26.76 -50.60
C GLY A 779 8.59 26.75 -49.89
N LEU A 780 8.64 27.08 -48.60
CA LEU A 780 9.85 27.09 -47.79
C LEU A 780 9.53 26.46 -46.43
N ILE A 781 10.28 25.42 -46.08
CA ILE A 781 10.30 24.71 -44.79
C ILE A 781 9.21 23.63 -44.66
N SER A 782 9.63 22.37 -44.90
CA SER A 782 9.00 21.19 -44.32
C SER A 782 9.20 21.20 -42.80
N SER A 783 8.18 20.77 -42.06
CA SER A 783 8.10 20.61 -40.59
C SER A 783 7.92 21.90 -39.77
N SER A 784 6.71 22.07 -39.23
CA SER A 784 6.40 22.87 -38.03
C SER A 784 4.98 22.48 -37.56
N ASN A 785 4.83 21.85 -36.40
CA ASN A 785 4.81 22.46 -35.07
C ASN A 785 3.84 23.64 -34.99
N PHE A 786 2.60 23.36 -34.57
CA PHE A 786 1.80 24.36 -33.87
C PHE A 786 2.38 24.49 -32.46
N SER A 787 3.16 25.53 -32.23
CA SER A 787 3.48 26.04 -30.89
C SER A 787 2.84 27.42 -30.82
N LEU A 788 1.62 27.49 -30.28
CA LEU A 788 1.08 28.75 -29.79
C LEU A 788 1.73 29.00 -28.42
N LYS A 789 2.62 29.99 -28.37
CA LYS A 789 3.07 30.58 -27.11
C LYS A 789 2.10 31.70 -26.74
N LEU A 790 1.64 31.60 -25.49
CA LEU A 790 0.71 32.44 -24.71
C LEU A 790 -0.78 32.13 -24.92
#